data_AF-A0A522TUL2-F1
#
_entry.id   AF-A0A522TUL2-F1
#
_cell.length_a   1.000
_cell.length_b   1.000
_cell.length_c   1.000
_cell.angle_alpha   90.00
_cell.angle_beta   90.00
_cell.angle_gamma   90.00
#
_symmetry.space_group_name_H-M   'P 1'
#
loop_
_entity.id
_entity.type
_entity.pdbx_description
1 polymer ?
#
loop_
_entity_poly.entity_id
_entity_poly.type
_entity_poly.pdbx_seq_one_letter_code
_entity_poly.pdbx_strand_id
1 'polypeptide(L)'
;MNFATSTGSRLWTDEPTEQTGRRRVRAHIGGLHCSLCTGTIEKALARKVGVYHVAVSLTHEQALVEYDPERADAGELMRTLTNIGYTLSDPRKVEPFEAQERALAHERNRFLGALALSLTAIGLIVQPSGGWGLALSAFVVASLMAFGFAVLRNRGWTRAAIGSGALVVGAFAAFVLRVQGLLTAEVPWLAALLAIVMVFGLGAHILRMAVQALRRGILNQHVLVEIGAWAGLVGGVIGLVLQRPGYPTAPFFAVTTMVLTYHVFSEWLALIVKTRSFQAVKKLLDLQPDTARVVKDGREQDLLIEAVELGDQVRIRPGERIPVDGQVLDGRSAVSEALITGEPLPVEKVPGSRVAGGAINGNGTLLVQVTAIGADGFLQRVIKSVEEARALKPGLLHIVDRVLRVYTPTVLIIAMLALLGWLIGPLLAGRPLDLERAVFAALSVLVMGYPCAVGISAPLSIVRGSGEAAEHGVLMRTGEAFQALRKVTTVIFDKTGTLTVGQPTLREIEPSGISKEELIATAAAVETASEHPLAQAIVQAAFRGALDVPNVEDFEAVAGRGVTAHLAGSGATVSIGSPAFIQAQGVDMGAVQARVSALQSAGRTVIAIAREKVLLGILALGDVPRADAHDTVARLKAAGLRVVLLTGDNAQAARQVADEMGIRQVHAEVLPVDKAAVVREMQRTARVAMVGDGINDAAALMQADVGIAMGSGTDIAIESADVILLNTRLDGVLVARDISRRGYRKMVQNISLAFLFNGIGIPIAATGLIHPVWAMAAMAASVTSIFINSLSGHAGLFFGAISGVGGVSATGRT
;
A
#
# COMPACT_ATOMS: atom_id res chain seq x y z
N MET A 1 -43.33 0.15 22.80
CA MET A 1 -42.58 1.19 23.54
C MET A 1 -41.22 1.35 22.88
N ASN A 2 -40.83 2.59 22.65
CA ASN A 2 -39.83 3.05 21.69
C ASN A 2 -38.40 2.59 21.98
N PHE A 3 -37.70 2.12 20.95
CA PHE A 3 -36.25 2.30 20.79
C PHE A 3 -35.95 2.83 19.39
N ALA A 4 -36.32 4.09 19.16
CA ALA A 4 -35.60 4.93 18.22
C ALA A 4 -34.36 5.46 18.98
N THR A 5 -33.25 4.73 18.91
CA THR A 5 -31.94 5.27 19.30
C THR A 5 -31.21 5.73 18.05
N SER A 6 -30.98 7.04 18.01
CA SER A 6 -30.12 7.79 17.10
C SER A 6 -29.03 6.98 16.42
N THR A 7 -29.06 6.96 15.08
CA THR A 7 -27.96 6.55 14.20
C THR A 7 -26.80 7.56 14.30
N GLY A 8 -26.08 7.53 15.42
CA GLY A 8 -24.74 8.09 15.50
C GLY A 8 -23.81 7.21 14.67
N SER A 9 -22.99 7.81 13.81
CA SER A 9 -22.04 7.07 12.97
C SER A 9 -21.16 6.19 13.83
N ARG A 10 -21.34 4.86 13.77
CA ARG A 10 -20.45 3.92 14.45
C ARG A 10 -19.02 4.11 13.92
N LEU A 11 -18.05 4.17 14.83
CA LEU A 11 -16.62 4.35 14.51
C LEU A 11 -15.94 3.01 14.14
N TRP A 12 -16.71 1.95 13.92
CA TRP A 12 -16.27 0.59 13.64
C TRP A 12 -17.37 -0.17 12.89
N THR A 13 -16.99 -1.24 12.20
CA THR A 13 -17.88 -2.14 11.47
C THR A 13 -17.97 -3.51 12.15
N ASP A 14 -19.18 -4.07 12.19
CA ASP A 14 -19.39 -5.46 12.55
C ASP A 14 -19.11 -6.32 11.30
N GLU A 15 -18.28 -7.35 11.46
CA GLU A 15 -17.86 -8.24 10.38
C GLU A 15 -18.51 -9.63 10.58
N PRO A 16 -19.04 -10.26 9.53
CA PRO A 16 -19.61 -11.60 9.63
C PRO A 16 -18.52 -12.64 9.95
N THR A 17 -18.89 -13.68 10.70
CA THR A 17 -18.00 -14.81 11.02
C THR A 17 -18.74 -16.13 10.82
N GLU A 18 -18.06 -17.13 10.28
CA GLU A 18 -18.63 -18.46 9.99
C GLU A 18 -18.76 -19.34 11.24
N GLN A 19 -18.13 -18.94 12.35
CA GLN A 19 -18.17 -19.68 13.59
C GLN A 19 -19.33 -19.21 14.48
N THR A 20 -20.27 -20.10 14.75
CA THR A 20 -21.38 -19.91 15.68
C THR A 20 -20.88 -19.52 17.07
N GLY A 21 -21.45 -18.46 17.65
CA GLY A 21 -21.05 -17.94 18.97
C GLY A 21 -19.89 -16.96 18.96
N ARG A 22 -19.44 -16.49 17.78
CA ARG A 22 -18.41 -15.46 17.66
C ARG A 22 -18.93 -14.25 16.89
N ARG A 23 -18.33 -13.09 17.12
CA ARG A 23 -18.50 -11.87 16.31
C ARG A 23 -17.13 -11.29 16.00
N ARG A 24 -17.01 -10.61 14.86
CA ARG A 24 -15.82 -9.84 14.52
C ARG A 24 -16.18 -8.36 14.46
N VAL A 25 -15.26 -7.53 14.93
CA VAL A 25 -15.36 -6.07 14.81
C VAL A 25 -14.08 -5.53 14.18
N ARG A 26 -14.23 -4.59 13.26
CA ARG A 26 -13.12 -3.91 12.58
C ARG A 26 -13.21 -2.40 12.81
N ALA A 27 -12.07 -1.78 13.10
CA ALA A 27 -11.97 -0.33 13.20
C ALA A 27 -10.69 0.17 12.53
N HIS A 28 -10.76 1.32 11.87
CA HIS A 28 -9.57 2.06 11.50
C HIS A 28 -9.04 2.80 12.74
N ILE A 29 -7.72 2.82 12.91
CA ILE A 29 -7.00 3.30 14.08
C ILE A 29 -6.01 4.38 13.64
N GLY A 30 -6.38 5.64 13.83
CA GLY A 30 -5.48 6.77 13.61
C GLY A 30 -4.40 6.86 14.70
N GLY A 31 -3.20 7.27 14.29
CA GLY A 31 -2.04 7.44 15.18
C GLY A 31 -1.18 6.18 15.34
N LEU A 32 -1.38 5.14 14.53
CA LEU A 32 -0.55 3.94 14.51
C LEU A 32 0.77 4.21 13.77
N HIS A 33 1.81 4.57 14.52
CA HIS A 33 3.10 5.00 13.96
C HIS A 33 4.23 3.95 14.07
N CYS A 34 4.01 2.82 14.74
CA CYS A 34 5.09 1.87 15.06
C CYS A 34 4.60 0.42 15.14
N SER A 35 5.43 -0.58 14.78
CA SER A 35 5.05 -2.00 14.95
C SER A 35 5.10 -2.48 16.42
N LEU A 36 5.69 -1.68 17.31
CA LEU A 36 5.51 -1.85 18.75
C LEU A 36 4.08 -1.51 19.18
N CYS A 37 3.42 -0.61 18.46
CA CYS A 37 2.06 -0.15 18.70
C CYS A 37 1.07 -1.29 18.36
N THR A 38 1.27 -2.01 17.26
CA THR A 38 0.45 -3.18 16.87
C THR A 38 0.51 -4.26 17.94
N GLY A 39 1.71 -4.71 18.35
CA GLY A 39 1.86 -5.73 19.39
C GLY A 39 1.36 -5.29 20.77
N THR A 40 1.29 -3.97 21.03
CA THR A 40 0.67 -3.43 22.25
C THR A 40 -0.84 -3.55 22.20
N ILE A 41 -1.43 -3.19 21.07
CA ILE A 41 -2.87 -3.28 20.83
C ILE A 41 -3.31 -4.75 20.85
N GLU A 42 -2.58 -5.64 20.16
CA GLU A 42 -2.82 -7.08 20.16
C GLU A 42 -2.81 -7.63 21.58
N LYS A 43 -1.76 -7.34 22.37
CA LYS A 43 -1.70 -7.79 23.77
C LYS A 43 -2.80 -7.19 24.65
N ALA A 44 -3.15 -5.92 24.44
CA ALA A 44 -4.15 -5.25 25.26
C ALA A 44 -5.55 -5.82 25.03
N LEU A 45 -5.90 -6.06 23.77
CA LEU A 45 -7.19 -6.64 23.38
C LEU A 45 -7.23 -8.14 23.64
N ALA A 46 -6.17 -8.89 23.37
CA ALA A 46 -6.13 -10.34 23.58
C ALA A 46 -6.20 -10.74 25.07
N ARG A 47 -5.91 -9.81 25.99
CA ARG A 47 -6.08 -10.01 27.44
C ARG A 47 -7.52 -9.86 27.93
N LYS A 48 -8.43 -9.33 27.10
CA LYS A 48 -9.84 -9.16 27.47
C LYS A 48 -10.55 -10.52 27.43
N VAL A 49 -11.32 -10.81 28.46
CA VAL A 49 -12.12 -12.05 28.55
C VAL A 49 -13.10 -12.08 27.38
N GLY A 50 -13.21 -13.21 26.69
CA GLY A 50 -14.07 -13.36 25.52
C GLY A 50 -13.41 -12.99 24.19
N VAL A 51 -12.17 -12.52 24.14
CA VAL A 51 -11.45 -12.27 22.87
C VAL A 51 -10.70 -13.53 22.43
N TYR A 52 -10.95 -13.98 21.20
CA TYR A 52 -10.33 -15.17 20.61
C TYR A 52 -9.11 -14.83 19.76
N HIS A 53 -9.22 -13.80 18.93
CA HIS A 53 -8.17 -13.42 17.99
C HIS A 53 -8.13 -11.90 17.81
N VAL A 54 -6.92 -11.35 17.72
CA VAL A 54 -6.69 -9.94 17.44
C VAL A 54 -5.63 -9.84 16.36
N ALA A 55 -5.95 -9.14 15.28
CA ALA A 55 -4.98 -8.81 14.24
C ALA A 55 -4.94 -7.29 14.09
N VAL A 56 -3.73 -6.71 14.10
CA VAL A 56 -3.54 -5.27 13.90
C VAL A 56 -2.60 -5.03 12.74
N SER A 57 -3.10 -4.34 11.73
CA SER A 57 -2.36 -3.98 10.53
C SER A 57 -1.83 -2.55 10.67
N LEU A 58 -0.50 -2.40 10.66
CA LEU A 58 0.15 -1.08 10.69
C LEU A 58 -0.05 -0.33 9.37
N THR A 59 0.02 -1.02 8.23
CA THR A 59 -0.14 -0.40 6.90
C THR A 59 -1.53 0.10 6.64
N HIS A 60 -2.52 -0.65 7.09
CA HIS A 60 -3.92 -0.32 6.88
C HIS A 60 -4.50 0.49 8.02
N GLU A 61 -3.70 0.77 9.06
CA GLU A 61 -4.15 1.44 10.27
C GLU A 61 -5.45 0.82 10.78
N GLN A 62 -5.51 -0.50 10.91
CA GLN A 62 -6.76 -1.21 11.23
C GLN A 62 -6.53 -2.25 12.32
N ALA A 63 -7.51 -2.41 13.21
CA ALA A 63 -7.62 -3.55 14.10
C ALA A 63 -8.85 -4.38 13.75
N LEU A 64 -8.66 -5.69 13.75
CA LEU A 64 -9.70 -6.68 13.68
C LEU A 64 -9.69 -7.50 14.98
N VAL A 65 -10.85 -7.61 15.61
CA VAL A 65 -11.02 -8.34 16.86
C VAL A 65 -12.13 -9.37 16.69
N GLU A 66 -11.81 -10.63 16.94
CA GLU A 66 -12.77 -11.73 17.02
C GLU A 66 -13.06 -12.03 18.49
N TYR A 67 -14.33 -11.96 18.87
CA TYR A 67 -14.76 -12.04 20.26
C TYR A 67 -16.09 -12.80 20.43
N ASP A 68 -16.33 -13.26 21.64
CA ASP A 68 -17.57 -13.86 22.11
C ASP A 68 -18.54 -12.75 22.54
N PRO A 69 -19.69 -12.57 21.86
CA PRO A 69 -20.64 -11.52 22.19
C PRO A 69 -21.35 -11.71 23.54
N GLU A 70 -21.33 -12.91 24.12
CA GLU A 70 -21.89 -13.15 25.46
C GLU A 70 -20.94 -12.71 26.57
N ARG A 71 -19.64 -12.56 26.26
CA ARG A 71 -18.57 -12.29 27.25
C ARG A 71 -17.84 -10.97 27.05
N ALA A 72 -17.90 -10.39 25.85
CA ALA A 72 -17.26 -9.13 25.51
C ALA A 72 -18.15 -8.26 24.62
N ASP A 73 -18.09 -6.94 24.81
CA ASP A 73 -18.79 -5.95 24.00
C ASP A 73 -17.83 -5.22 23.05
N ALA A 74 -18.23 -5.04 21.78
CA ALA A 74 -17.45 -4.29 20.79
C ALA A 74 -17.17 -2.85 21.25
N GLY A 75 -18.14 -2.18 21.88
CA GLY A 75 -17.95 -0.83 22.39
C GLY A 75 -16.88 -0.75 23.48
N GLU A 76 -16.80 -1.73 24.37
CA GLU A 76 -15.74 -1.81 25.39
C GLU A 76 -14.35 -2.09 24.79
N LEU A 77 -14.29 -3.00 23.80
CA LEU A 77 -13.06 -3.29 23.05
C LEU A 77 -12.56 -2.04 22.31
N MET A 78 -13.46 -1.29 21.66
CA MET A 78 -13.12 -0.04 20.97
C MET A 78 -12.73 1.07 21.95
N ARG A 79 -13.43 1.24 23.07
CA ARG A 79 -13.02 2.17 24.14
C ARG A 79 -11.63 1.83 24.68
N THR A 80 -11.26 0.56 24.73
CA THR A 80 -9.90 0.15 25.12
C THR A 80 -8.86 0.76 24.18
N LEU A 81 -9.10 0.76 22.86
CA LEU A 81 -8.22 1.42 21.89
C LEU A 81 -8.14 2.93 22.09
N THR A 82 -9.29 3.58 22.33
CA THR A 82 -9.34 5.04 22.56
C THR A 82 -8.63 5.44 23.87
N ASN A 83 -8.80 4.65 24.93
CA ASN A 83 -8.11 4.84 26.21
C ASN A 83 -6.60 4.61 26.11
N ILE A 84 -6.16 3.74 25.20
CA ILE A 84 -4.73 3.54 24.90
C ILE A 84 -4.13 4.78 24.21
N GLY A 85 -4.97 5.64 23.62
CA GLY A 85 -4.57 6.91 23.01
C GLY A 85 -4.79 6.98 21.49
N TYR A 86 -5.52 6.02 20.90
CA TYR A 86 -5.75 5.99 19.46
C TYR A 86 -7.10 6.60 19.07
N THR A 87 -7.15 7.20 17.88
CA THR A 87 -8.41 7.66 17.29
C THR A 87 -9.04 6.53 16.49
N LEU A 88 -10.37 6.41 16.52
CA LEU A 88 -11.09 5.39 15.75
C LEU A 88 -11.95 6.03 14.68
N SER A 89 -12.03 5.39 13.52
CA SER A 89 -12.90 5.77 12.41
C SER A 89 -13.44 4.54 11.68
N ASP A 90 -14.54 4.71 10.95
CA ASP A 90 -15.12 3.63 10.14
C ASP A 90 -14.09 3.18 9.08
N PRO A 91 -13.69 1.90 9.03
CA PRO A 91 -12.69 1.39 8.10
C PRO A 91 -13.12 1.45 6.63
N ARG A 92 -14.42 1.58 6.34
CA ARG A 92 -14.96 1.75 4.98
C ARG A 92 -14.90 3.20 4.50
N LYS A 93 -14.80 4.16 5.43
CA LYS A 93 -14.72 5.57 5.09
C LYS A 93 -13.26 5.98 4.96
N VAL A 94 -12.84 6.19 3.73
CA VAL A 94 -11.51 6.74 3.45
C VAL A 94 -11.44 8.16 3.99
N GLU A 95 -10.43 8.48 4.80
CA GLU A 95 -10.24 9.88 5.24
C GLU A 95 -10.09 10.78 3.99
N PRO A 96 -10.82 11.90 3.91
CA PRO A 96 -10.71 12.82 2.79
C PRO A 96 -9.26 13.28 2.59
N PHE A 97 -8.79 13.36 1.35
CA PHE A 97 -7.45 13.85 1.02
C PHE A 97 -7.11 15.17 1.71
N GLU A 98 -8.10 16.07 1.79
CA GLU A 98 -7.97 17.34 2.49
C GLU A 98 -7.66 17.18 3.98
N ALA A 99 -8.18 16.16 4.67
CA ALA A 99 -7.89 15.92 6.07
C ALA A 99 -6.41 15.51 6.27
N GLN A 100 -5.88 14.67 5.38
CA GLN A 100 -4.48 14.25 5.38
C GLN A 100 -3.53 15.43 5.08
N GLU A 101 -3.88 16.31 4.14
CA GLU A 101 -3.11 17.54 3.88
C GLU A 101 -3.16 18.52 5.05
N ARG A 102 -4.31 18.66 5.73
CA ARG A 102 -4.45 19.49 6.93
C ARG A 102 -3.57 18.97 8.06
N ALA A 103 -3.53 17.66 8.29
CA ALA A 103 -2.65 17.03 9.27
C ALA A 103 -1.17 17.32 8.96
N LEU A 104 -0.76 17.17 7.70
CA LEU A 104 0.59 17.46 7.25
C LEU A 104 0.97 18.94 7.43
N ALA A 105 0.04 19.85 7.15
CA ALA A 105 0.22 21.29 7.33
C ALA A 105 0.32 21.67 8.82
N HIS A 106 -0.45 21.02 9.69
CA HIS A 106 -0.38 21.21 11.14
C HIS A 106 1.00 20.81 11.68
N GLU A 107 1.47 19.62 11.31
CA GLU A 107 2.79 19.11 11.69
C GLU A 107 3.94 19.98 11.18
N ARG A 108 3.82 20.48 9.94
CA ARG A 108 4.78 21.45 9.38
C ARG A 108 4.86 22.71 10.25
N ASN A 109 3.73 23.27 10.63
CA ASN A 109 3.69 24.51 11.43
C ASN A 109 4.28 24.28 12.82
N ARG A 110 4.02 23.10 13.43
CA ARG A 110 4.62 22.70 14.70
C ARG A 110 6.13 22.59 14.61
N PHE A 111 6.66 21.98 13.54
CA PHE A 111 8.09 21.92 13.27
C PHE A 111 8.70 23.33 13.11
N LEU A 112 8.07 24.23 12.35
CA LEU A 112 8.57 25.60 12.19
C LEU A 112 8.62 26.37 13.51
N GLY A 113 7.62 26.17 14.39
CA GLY A 113 7.63 26.70 15.75
C GLY A 113 8.79 26.14 16.58
N ALA A 114 9.01 24.83 16.53
CA ALA A 114 10.09 24.16 17.26
C ALA A 114 11.48 24.62 16.76
N LEU A 115 11.59 24.85 15.46
CA LEU A 115 12.78 25.40 14.81
C LEU A 115 13.08 26.81 15.29
N ALA A 116 12.06 27.67 15.41
CA ALA A 116 12.20 29.03 15.94
C ALA A 116 12.69 29.02 17.40
N LEU A 117 12.09 28.18 18.26
CA LEU A 117 12.50 28.05 19.66
C LEU A 117 13.94 27.53 19.76
N SER A 118 14.31 26.54 18.95
CA SER A 118 15.65 25.97 18.94
C SER A 118 16.70 26.97 18.46
N LEU A 119 16.44 27.72 17.39
CA LEU A 119 17.35 28.76 16.88
C LEU A 119 17.51 29.87 17.92
N THR A 120 16.43 30.29 18.57
CA THR A 120 16.48 31.28 19.66
C THR A 120 17.29 30.77 20.85
N ALA A 121 17.10 29.52 21.27
CA ALA A 121 17.88 28.89 22.32
C ALA A 121 19.38 28.84 21.97
N ILE A 122 19.72 28.52 20.71
CA ILE A 122 21.11 28.58 20.22
C ILE A 122 21.65 30.01 20.35
N GLY A 123 20.93 31.03 19.86
CA GLY A 123 21.33 32.44 19.99
C GLY A 123 21.62 32.86 21.44
N LEU A 124 20.85 32.34 22.40
CA LEU A 124 21.05 32.58 23.83
C LEU A 124 22.29 31.89 24.41
N ILE A 125 22.78 30.78 23.84
CA ILE A 125 23.90 29.99 24.41
C ILE A 125 25.22 30.07 23.64
N VAL A 126 25.23 30.50 22.37
CA VAL A 126 26.46 30.61 21.56
C VAL A 126 27.50 31.49 22.24
N GLN A 127 28.72 30.98 22.41
CA GLN A 127 29.83 31.76 22.93
C GLN A 127 30.76 32.18 21.77
N PRO A 128 31.07 33.48 21.62
CA PRO A 128 31.97 33.95 20.57
C PRO A 128 33.45 33.64 20.84
N SER A 129 33.80 33.12 22.01
CA SER A 129 35.17 32.78 22.39
C SER A 129 35.59 31.43 21.81
N GLY A 130 36.22 31.45 20.63
CA GLY A 130 36.88 30.28 20.01
C GLY A 130 36.41 30.02 18.58
N GLY A 131 37.37 29.97 17.63
CA GLY A 131 37.06 29.80 16.20
C GLY A 131 36.25 28.54 15.87
N TRP A 132 36.50 27.43 16.58
CA TRP A 132 35.76 26.18 16.40
C TRP A 132 34.32 26.23 16.93
N GLY A 133 34.06 26.88 18.07
CA GLY A 133 32.72 26.99 18.63
C GLY A 133 31.80 27.89 17.79
N LEU A 134 32.35 28.98 17.26
CA LEU A 134 31.67 29.85 16.30
C LEU A 134 31.40 29.14 14.97
N ALA A 135 32.39 28.45 14.39
CA ALA A 135 32.21 27.71 13.15
C ALA A 135 31.13 26.62 13.28
N LEU A 136 31.12 25.89 14.39
CA LEU A 136 30.11 24.86 14.64
C LEU A 136 28.71 25.45 14.81
N SER A 137 28.59 26.54 15.57
CA SER A 137 27.31 27.21 15.79
C SER A 137 26.76 27.80 14.49
N ALA A 138 27.63 28.40 13.67
CA ALA A 138 27.30 28.88 12.33
C ALA A 138 26.84 27.72 11.42
N PHE A 139 27.51 26.57 11.47
CA PHE A 139 27.11 25.37 10.73
C PHE A 139 25.73 24.87 11.16
N VAL A 140 25.47 24.76 12.47
CA VAL A 140 24.16 24.31 12.99
C VAL A 140 23.06 25.29 12.57
N VAL A 141 23.26 26.60 12.73
CA VAL A 141 22.29 27.62 12.31
C VAL A 141 22.06 27.58 10.80
N ALA A 142 23.12 27.47 9.99
CA ALA A 142 23.01 27.34 8.54
C ALA A 142 22.24 26.07 8.14
N SER A 143 22.48 24.95 8.81
CA SER A 143 21.76 23.70 8.55
C SER A 143 20.27 23.81 8.88
N LEU A 144 19.93 24.40 10.03
CA LEU A 144 18.56 24.63 10.48
C LEU A 144 17.83 25.64 9.58
N MET A 145 18.54 26.68 9.11
CA MET A 145 18.01 27.63 8.14
C MET A 145 17.74 26.97 6.78
N ALA A 146 18.66 26.11 6.31
CA ALA A 146 18.46 25.34 5.08
C ALA A 146 17.24 24.41 5.19
N PHE A 147 17.02 23.78 6.35
CA PHE A 147 15.81 23.00 6.61
C PHE A 147 14.56 23.88 6.60
N GLY A 148 14.55 25.00 7.33
CA GLY A 148 13.42 25.95 7.34
C GLY A 148 13.06 26.44 5.94
N PHE A 149 14.06 26.73 5.12
CA PHE A 149 13.89 27.12 3.73
C PHE A 149 13.30 25.99 2.90
N ALA A 150 13.83 24.78 3.02
CA ALA A 150 13.30 23.61 2.32
C ALA A 150 11.82 23.37 2.65
N VAL A 151 11.44 23.50 3.93
CA VAL A 151 10.06 23.34 4.40
C VAL A 151 9.12 24.41 3.84
N LEU A 152 9.58 25.66 3.76
CA LEU A 152 8.77 26.78 3.30
C LEU A 152 8.78 26.96 1.78
N ARG A 153 9.69 26.30 1.05
CA ARG A 153 9.89 26.45 -0.40
C ARG A 153 8.61 26.32 -1.22
N ASN A 154 7.65 25.50 -0.77
CA ASN A 154 6.39 25.31 -1.47
C ASN A 154 5.50 26.57 -1.57
N ARG A 155 5.69 27.56 -0.69
CA ARG A 155 4.90 28.80 -0.71
C ARG A 155 5.43 29.84 -1.70
N GLY A 156 6.43 29.49 -2.48
CA GLY A 156 7.19 30.39 -3.36
C GLY A 156 8.54 30.77 -2.75
N TRP A 157 9.54 30.95 -3.61
CA TRP A 157 10.92 31.22 -3.22
C TRP A 157 11.05 32.45 -2.31
N THR A 158 10.31 33.52 -2.61
CA THR A 158 10.32 34.77 -1.83
C THR A 158 9.77 34.59 -0.42
N ARG A 159 8.62 33.92 -0.27
CA ARG A 159 8.02 33.64 1.04
C ARG A 159 8.90 32.69 1.87
N ALA A 160 9.58 31.74 1.22
CA ALA A 160 10.52 30.85 1.87
C ALA A 160 11.76 31.57 2.39
N ALA A 161 12.34 32.47 1.57
CA ALA A 161 13.45 33.31 1.97
C ALA A 161 13.07 34.25 3.14
N ILE A 162 11.93 34.94 3.05
CA ILE A 162 11.43 35.82 4.11
C ILE A 162 11.15 35.04 5.40
N GLY A 163 10.44 33.92 5.31
CA GLY A 163 10.11 33.11 6.49
C GLY A 163 11.34 32.50 7.15
N SER A 164 12.31 32.01 6.38
CA SER A 164 13.57 31.47 6.93
C SER A 164 14.44 32.57 7.52
N GLY A 165 14.47 33.76 6.89
CA GLY A 165 15.11 34.94 7.44
C GLY A 165 14.49 35.35 8.78
N ALA A 166 13.16 35.38 8.88
CA ALA A 166 12.44 35.71 10.12
C ALA A 166 12.78 34.75 11.28
N LEU A 167 12.96 33.46 11.00
CA LEU A 167 13.40 32.47 12.01
C LEU A 167 14.81 32.78 12.56
N VAL A 168 15.70 33.33 11.74
CA VAL A 168 17.07 33.68 12.14
C VAL A 168 17.14 35.03 12.83
N VAL A 169 16.26 35.99 12.47
CA VAL A 169 16.23 37.32 13.09
C VAL A 169 16.05 37.23 14.61
N GLY A 170 15.16 36.36 15.11
CA GLY A 170 14.98 36.17 16.55
C GLY A 170 16.22 35.62 17.25
N ALA A 171 16.89 34.64 16.64
CA ALA A 171 18.15 34.09 17.15
C ALA A 171 19.28 35.11 17.15
N PHE A 172 19.38 35.90 16.08
CA PHE A 172 20.38 36.95 15.94
C PHE A 172 20.14 38.09 16.93
N ALA A 173 18.90 38.51 17.13
CA ALA A 173 18.53 39.50 18.14
C ALA A 173 18.89 39.02 19.55
N ALA A 174 18.55 37.77 19.90
CA ALA A 174 18.92 37.17 21.19
C ALA A 174 20.45 37.12 21.39
N PHE A 175 21.21 36.77 20.34
CA PHE A 175 22.66 36.76 20.36
C PHE A 175 23.25 38.17 20.56
N VAL A 176 22.80 39.17 19.77
CA VAL A 176 23.28 40.56 19.86
C VAL A 176 23.00 41.15 21.24
N LEU A 177 21.76 41.01 21.73
CA LEU A 177 21.37 41.51 23.06
C LEU A 177 22.19 40.85 24.18
N ARG A 178 22.54 39.57 24.05
CA ARG A 178 23.43 38.90 25.00
C ARG A 178 24.86 39.42 24.91
N VAL A 179 25.44 39.55 23.71
CA VAL A 179 26.81 40.03 23.50
C VAL A 179 26.98 41.48 23.98
N GLN A 180 25.94 42.30 23.85
CA GLN A 180 25.90 43.68 24.37
C GLN A 180 25.73 43.75 25.90
N GLY A 181 25.60 42.61 26.59
CA GLY A 181 25.46 42.54 28.05
C GLY A 181 24.03 42.72 28.57
N LEU A 182 23.08 43.11 27.71
CA LEU A 182 21.69 43.45 28.07
C LEU A 182 20.85 42.27 28.58
N LEU A 183 21.22 41.03 28.25
CA LEU A 183 20.47 39.81 28.61
C LEU A 183 21.25 38.82 29.51
N THR A 184 22.39 39.22 30.07
CA THR A 184 23.30 38.27 30.77
C THR A 184 22.65 37.55 31.95
N ALA A 185 21.89 38.25 32.81
CA ALA A 185 21.19 37.66 33.94
C ALA A 185 19.93 36.86 33.54
N GLU A 186 19.27 37.27 32.46
CA GLU A 186 17.97 36.73 32.03
C GLU A 186 18.09 35.49 31.13
N VAL A 187 19.27 35.24 30.55
CA VAL A 187 19.51 34.12 29.61
C VAL A 187 19.06 32.76 30.15
N PRO A 188 19.38 32.35 31.41
CA PRO A 188 18.90 31.07 31.95
C PRO A 188 17.37 30.98 32.07
N TRP A 189 16.71 32.07 32.45
CA TRP A 189 15.24 32.13 32.58
C TRP A 189 14.55 32.07 31.22
N LEU A 190 15.06 32.81 30.24
CA LEU A 190 14.58 32.76 28.87
C LEU A 190 14.77 31.36 28.27
N ALA A 191 15.92 30.73 28.48
CA ALA A 191 16.17 29.35 28.03
C ALA A 191 15.20 28.35 28.70
N ALA A 192 14.93 28.50 30.00
CA ALA A 192 13.94 27.69 30.72
C ALA A 192 12.53 27.86 30.15
N LEU A 193 12.12 29.10 29.86
CA LEU A 193 10.83 29.39 29.24
C LEU A 193 10.69 28.70 27.88
N LEU A 194 11.71 28.79 27.02
CA LEU A 194 11.72 28.12 25.72
C LEU A 194 11.59 26.59 25.87
N ALA A 195 12.29 25.99 26.84
CA ALA A 195 12.24 24.56 27.12
C ALA A 195 10.85 24.12 27.60
N ILE A 196 10.21 24.90 28.49
CA ILE A 196 8.86 24.64 28.99
C ILE A 196 7.83 24.74 27.86
N VAL A 197 7.90 25.79 27.03
CA VAL A 197 7.02 25.97 25.86
C VAL A 197 7.22 24.82 24.86
N MET A 198 8.46 24.33 24.71
CA MET A 198 8.73 23.19 23.84
C MET A 198 8.11 21.90 24.38
N VAL A 199 8.28 21.59 25.68
CA VAL A 199 7.77 20.33 26.28
C VAL A 199 6.25 20.32 26.39
N PHE A 200 5.65 21.37 26.94
CA PHE A 200 4.21 21.42 27.24
C PHE A 200 3.35 22.05 26.13
N GLY A 201 3.98 22.74 25.17
CA GLY A 201 3.31 23.26 23.99
C GLY A 201 3.50 22.35 22.77
N LEU A 202 4.60 22.56 22.05
CA LEU A 202 4.84 21.90 20.76
C LEU A 202 5.12 20.40 20.86
N GLY A 203 5.66 19.92 21.98
CA GLY A 203 5.99 18.52 22.26
C GLY A 203 4.97 17.79 23.14
N ALA A 204 3.84 18.40 23.48
CA ALA A 204 2.89 17.83 24.46
C ALA A 204 2.32 16.46 24.05
N HIS A 205 2.25 16.16 22.75
CA HIS A 205 1.86 14.83 22.28
C HIS A 205 2.95 13.78 22.49
N ILE A 206 4.23 14.15 22.35
CA ILE A 206 5.40 13.28 22.60
C ILE A 206 5.39 12.83 24.06
N LEU A 207 5.22 13.79 24.98
CA LEU A 207 5.13 13.53 26.41
C LEU A 207 3.98 12.56 26.73
N ARG A 208 2.80 12.77 26.14
CA ARG A 208 1.65 11.86 26.30
C ARG A 208 1.98 10.45 25.80
N MET A 209 2.58 10.32 24.61
CA MET A 209 2.97 9.02 24.05
C MET A 209 4.02 8.30 24.91
N ALA A 210 5.00 9.04 25.43
CA ALA A 210 6.05 8.49 26.30
C ALA A 210 5.49 8.01 27.63
N VAL A 211 4.66 8.82 28.31
CA VAL A 211 4.01 8.44 29.57
C VAL A 211 3.13 7.21 29.37
N GLN A 212 2.36 7.16 28.28
CA GLN A 212 1.56 6.00 27.94
C GLN A 212 2.41 4.76 27.66
N ALA A 213 3.52 4.88 26.92
CA ALA A 213 4.44 3.77 26.67
C ALA A 213 5.09 3.25 27.95
N LEU A 214 5.54 4.15 28.83
CA LEU A 214 6.16 3.81 30.10
C LEU A 214 5.17 3.10 31.05
N ARG A 215 3.92 3.58 31.14
CA ARG A 215 2.84 2.91 31.90
C ARG A 215 2.59 1.48 31.43
N ARG A 216 2.92 1.16 30.18
CA ARG A 216 2.76 -0.18 29.58
C ARG A 216 4.02 -1.04 29.68
N GLY A 217 5.09 -0.55 30.32
CA GLY A 217 6.37 -1.24 30.40
C GLY A 217 7.12 -1.32 29.06
N ILE A 218 6.80 -0.42 28.11
CA ILE A 218 7.41 -0.39 26.78
C ILE A 218 8.40 0.76 26.73
N LEU A 219 9.68 0.43 26.57
CA LEU A 219 10.74 1.40 26.36
C LEU A 219 10.94 1.59 24.85
N ASN A 220 10.46 2.71 24.33
CA ASN A 220 10.56 3.09 22.91
C ASN A 220 11.28 4.44 22.74
N GLN A 221 11.40 4.89 21.49
CA GLN A 221 12.07 6.16 21.16
C GLN A 221 11.46 7.40 21.85
N HIS A 222 10.15 7.41 22.11
CA HIS A 222 9.47 8.52 22.78
C HIS A 222 9.85 8.57 24.27
N VAL A 223 10.00 7.41 24.93
CA VAL A 223 10.51 7.35 26.30
C VAL A 223 11.95 7.86 26.37
N LEU A 224 12.80 7.44 25.42
CA LEU A 224 14.20 7.88 25.39
C LEU A 224 14.34 9.40 25.22
N VAL A 225 13.63 9.97 24.24
CA VAL A 225 13.71 11.41 23.95
C VAL A 225 13.17 12.25 25.10
N GLU A 226 12.08 11.81 25.74
CA GLU A 226 11.50 12.51 26.89
C GLU A 226 12.40 12.42 28.13
N ILE A 227 13.04 11.29 28.40
CA ILE A 227 14.03 11.20 29.49
C ILE A 227 15.20 12.16 29.25
N GLY A 228 15.67 12.29 28.01
CA GLY A 228 16.68 13.28 27.63
C GLY A 228 16.20 14.73 27.84
N ALA A 229 14.98 15.03 27.39
CA ALA A 229 14.36 16.36 27.53
C ALA A 229 14.19 16.75 29.01
N TRP A 230 13.70 15.84 29.85
CA TRP A 230 13.55 16.05 31.28
C TRP A 230 14.89 16.14 32.01
N ALA A 231 15.88 15.36 31.62
CA ALA A 231 17.21 15.47 32.20
C ALA A 231 17.82 16.86 31.91
N GLY A 232 17.58 17.44 30.73
CA GLY A 232 18.00 18.82 30.41
C GLY A 232 17.29 19.87 31.26
N LEU A 233 15.96 19.72 31.47
CA LEU A 233 15.19 20.59 32.38
C LEU A 233 15.72 20.51 33.81
N VAL A 234 15.92 19.30 34.33
CA VAL A 234 16.43 19.07 35.69
C VAL A 234 17.84 19.64 35.83
N GLY A 235 18.73 19.43 34.86
CA GLY A 235 20.07 19.99 34.84
C GLY A 235 20.08 21.52 34.86
N GLY A 236 19.15 22.16 34.14
CA GLY A 236 18.95 23.61 34.16
C GLY A 236 18.39 24.12 35.49
N VAL A 237 17.40 23.43 36.08
CA VAL A 237 16.85 23.79 37.40
C VAL A 237 17.92 23.68 38.48
N ILE A 238 18.75 22.64 38.46
CA ILE A 238 19.90 22.50 39.36
C ILE A 238 20.83 23.71 39.25
N GLY A 239 21.10 24.19 38.03
CA GLY A 239 21.93 25.38 37.80
C GLY A 239 21.31 26.67 38.34
N LEU A 240 19.98 26.83 38.22
CA LEU A 240 19.25 27.97 38.79
C LEU A 240 19.27 27.99 40.32
N VAL A 241 19.19 26.81 40.95
CA VAL A 241 19.17 26.67 42.42
C VAL A 241 20.57 26.80 43.01
N LEU A 242 21.58 26.15 42.41
CA LEU A 242 22.95 26.13 42.95
C LEU A 242 23.74 27.40 42.66
N GLN A 243 23.38 28.16 41.61
CA GLN A 243 24.00 29.43 41.20
C GLN A 243 25.55 29.40 41.19
N ARG A 244 26.15 28.28 40.80
CA ARG A 244 27.61 28.14 40.78
C ARG A 244 28.21 28.89 39.58
N PRO A 245 29.29 29.68 39.78
CA PRO A 245 30.04 30.29 38.69
C PRO A 245 30.54 29.22 37.70
N GLY A 246 30.30 29.43 36.41
CA GLY A 246 30.76 28.52 35.34
C GLY A 246 29.84 27.33 35.04
N TYR A 247 28.81 27.06 35.83
CA TYR A 247 27.86 25.99 35.54
C TYR A 247 27.01 26.34 34.29
N PRO A 248 26.87 25.44 33.30
CA PRO A 248 26.20 25.75 32.04
C PRO A 248 24.67 25.64 32.15
N THR A 249 24.04 26.48 32.98
CA THR A 249 22.59 26.48 33.24
C THR A 249 21.74 26.62 31.97
N ALA A 250 21.99 27.65 31.15
CA ALA A 250 21.22 27.88 29.93
C ALA A 250 21.44 26.80 28.85
N PRO A 251 22.67 26.30 28.60
CA PRO A 251 22.90 25.14 27.75
C PRO A 251 22.07 23.90 28.11
N PHE A 252 21.85 23.61 29.41
CA PHE A 252 21.01 22.47 29.81
C PHE A 252 19.55 22.61 29.34
N PHE A 253 18.95 23.79 29.53
CA PHE A 253 17.62 24.06 29.01
C PHE A 253 17.57 24.04 27.48
N ALA A 254 18.61 24.55 26.81
CA ALA A 254 18.69 24.53 25.36
C ALA A 254 18.73 23.10 24.79
N VAL A 255 19.39 22.15 25.46
CA VAL A 255 19.40 20.73 25.06
C VAL A 255 17.98 20.17 25.00
N THR A 256 17.11 20.45 25.98
CA THR A 256 15.70 20.05 25.96
C THR A 256 15.00 20.52 24.69
N THR A 257 15.12 21.82 24.39
CA THR A 257 14.49 22.41 23.20
C THR A 257 15.02 21.78 21.92
N MET A 258 16.34 21.67 21.79
CA MET A 258 16.97 21.17 20.57
C MET A 258 16.64 19.70 20.29
N VAL A 259 16.73 18.81 21.29
CA VAL A 259 16.45 17.38 21.14
C VAL A 259 14.99 17.16 20.67
N LEU A 260 14.04 17.85 21.30
CA LEU A 260 12.64 17.77 20.89
C LEU A 260 12.40 18.35 19.50
N THR A 261 13.08 19.43 19.12
CA THR A 261 12.97 19.99 17.76
C THR A 261 13.41 19.00 16.68
N TYR A 262 14.49 18.26 16.91
CA TYR A 262 14.91 17.19 16.00
C TYR A 262 13.93 16.02 15.96
N HIS A 263 13.28 15.69 17.07
CA HIS A 263 12.22 14.67 17.09
C HIS A 263 11.02 15.10 16.23
N VAL A 264 10.51 16.32 16.44
CA VAL A 264 9.40 16.88 15.66
C VAL A 264 9.75 16.95 14.17
N PHE A 265 10.99 17.31 13.84
CA PHE A 265 11.49 17.25 12.46
C PHE A 265 11.39 15.84 11.87
N SER A 266 11.86 14.83 12.60
CA SER A 266 11.83 13.43 12.17
C SER A 266 10.40 12.92 11.99
N GLU A 267 9.48 13.27 12.89
CA GLU A 267 8.06 12.91 12.78
C GLU A 267 7.40 13.54 11.55
N TRP A 268 7.61 14.85 11.34
CA TRP A 268 7.08 15.57 10.18
C TRP A 268 7.62 14.98 8.87
N LEU A 269 8.92 14.68 8.81
CA LEU A 269 9.54 14.08 7.64
C LEU A 269 8.97 12.69 7.35
N ALA A 270 8.80 11.85 8.39
CA ALA A 270 8.19 10.53 8.24
C ALA A 270 6.74 10.64 7.74
N LEU A 271 5.98 11.63 8.20
CA LEU A 271 4.61 11.87 7.76
C LEU A 271 4.52 12.28 6.29
N ILE A 272 5.38 13.19 5.80
CA ILE A 272 5.43 13.57 4.37
C ILE A 272 5.61 12.33 3.49
N VAL A 273 6.60 11.52 3.86
CA VAL A 273 7.01 10.33 3.13
C VAL A 273 5.87 9.31 3.11
N LYS A 274 5.15 9.15 4.23
CA LYS A 274 3.94 8.33 4.32
C LYS A 274 2.83 8.84 3.40
N THR A 275 2.43 10.12 3.53
CA THR A 275 1.26 10.67 2.84
C THR A 275 1.41 10.60 1.32
N ARG A 276 2.61 10.83 0.76
CA ARG A 276 2.81 10.87 -0.70
C ARG A 276 2.85 9.52 -1.40
N SER A 277 3.32 8.46 -0.75
CA SER A 277 3.32 7.11 -1.34
C SER A 277 1.90 6.59 -1.64
N PHE A 278 0.87 7.11 -0.97
CA PHE A 278 -0.53 6.69 -1.15
C PHE A 278 -1.33 7.53 -2.15
N GLN A 279 -0.82 8.70 -2.57
CA GLN A 279 -1.58 9.67 -3.38
C GLN A 279 -1.77 9.26 -4.84
N ALA A 280 -0.82 8.53 -5.44
CA ALA A 280 -0.90 8.11 -6.84
C ALA A 280 -1.94 7.00 -7.09
N VAL A 281 -2.27 6.23 -6.05
CA VAL A 281 -3.18 5.08 -6.14
C VAL A 281 -4.64 5.48 -5.88
N LYS A 282 -4.87 6.48 -5.02
CA LYS A 282 -6.20 6.83 -4.47
C LYS A 282 -7.18 7.41 -5.50
N LYS A 283 -6.69 8.06 -6.57
CA LYS A 283 -7.55 8.68 -7.60
C LYS A 283 -8.19 7.67 -8.57
N LEU A 284 -7.77 6.40 -8.52
CA LEU A 284 -8.19 5.37 -9.48
C LEU A 284 -9.22 4.39 -8.92
N LEU A 285 -9.59 4.48 -7.63
CA LEU A 285 -10.32 3.41 -6.91
C LEU A 285 -11.78 3.73 -6.52
N ASP A 286 -12.36 4.86 -6.88
CA ASP A 286 -13.78 5.16 -6.58
C ASP A 286 -14.67 4.90 -7.80
N LEU A 287 -15.17 3.67 -7.98
CA LEU A 287 -16.05 3.29 -9.09
C LEU A 287 -17.17 2.27 -8.75
N GLN A 288 -17.67 2.23 -7.51
CA GLN A 288 -18.97 1.63 -7.23
C GLN A 288 -20.08 2.70 -7.31
N PRO A 289 -21.19 2.45 -8.02
CA PRO A 289 -22.36 3.31 -7.92
C PRO A 289 -23.01 3.09 -6.56
N ASP A 290 -23.23 4.19 -5.81
CA ASP A 290 -23.85 4.14 -4.48
C ASP A 290 -25.38 3.90 -4.53
N THR A 291 -25.97 3.88 -5.73
CA THR A 291 -27.42 3.85 -5.95
C THR A 291 -27.86 2.77 -6.94
N ALA A 292 -29.09 2.30 -6.75
CA ALA A 292 -29.81 1.39 -7.64
C ALA A 292 -31.16 2.00 -8.05
N ARG A 293 -31.52 1.84 -9.31
CA ARG A 293 -32.78 2.34 -9.86
C ARG A 293 -33.90 1.33 -9.68
N VAL A 294 -34.68 1.49 -8.62
CA VAL A 294 -35.78 0.60 -8.27
C VAL A 294 -37.08 1.06 -8.93
N VAL A 295 -37.86 0.12 -9.45
CA VAL A 295 -39.16 0.32 -10.07
C VAL A 295 -40.24 -0.07 -9.07
N LYS A 296 -40.93 0.93 -8.51
CA LYS A 296 -42.10 0.74 -7.61
C LYS A 296 -43.31 1.44 -8.23
N ASP A 297 -44.44 0.74 -8.31
CA ASP A 297 -45.70 1.26 -8.87
C ASP A 297 -45.57 1.87 -10.28
N GLY A 298 -44.71 1.28 -11.12
CA GLY A 298 -44.46 1.74 -12.48
C GLY A 298 -43.59 3.01 -12.61
N ARG A 299 -43.07 3.54 -11.50
CA ARG A 299 -42.13 4.69 -11.47
C ARG A 299 -40.72 4.25 -11.10
N GLU A 300 -39.73 4.82 -11.77
CA GLU A 300 -38.31 4.66 -11.45
C GLU A 300 -37.93 5.59 -10.30
N GLN A 301 -37.32 5.07 -9.23
CA GLN A 301 -36.68 5.85 -8.18
C GLN A 301 -35.25 5.37 -7.93
N ASP A 302 -34.31 6.30 -7.78
CA ASP A 302 -32.94 5.97 -7.41
C ASP A 302 -32.86 5.85 -5.87
N LEU A 303 -32.56 4.65 -5.37
CA LEU A 303 -32.36 4.35 -3.96
C LEU A 303 -30.88 4.09 -3.68
N LEU A 304 -30.43 4.39 -2.46
CA LEU A 304 -29.15 3.87 -1.98
C LEU A 304 -29.20 2.35 -1.96
N ILE A 305 -28.09 1.67 -2.29
CA ILE A 305 -28.02 0.19 -2.30
C ILE A 305 -28.46 -0.42 -0.96
N GLU A 306 -28.18 0.27 0.15
CA GLU A 306 -28.56 -0.15 1.51
C GLU A 306 -30.09 -0.19 1.74
N ALA A 307 -30.87 0.50 0.91
CA ALA A 307 -32.32 0.58 1.00
C ALA A 307 -33.05 -0.33 -0.01
N VAL A 308 -32.31 -1.15 -0.77
CA VAL A 308 -32.88 -2.11 -1.73
C VAL A 308 -33.23 -3.40 -1.01
N GLU A 309 -34.45 -3.91 -1.23
CA GLU A 309 -34.95 -5.12 -0.57
C GLU A 309 -35.00 -6.33 -1.52
N LEU A 310 -35.02 -7.54 -0.95
CA LEU A 310 -35.21 -8.78 -1.72
C LEU A 310 -36.55 -8.73 -2.45
N GLY A 311 -36.56 -9.08 -3.73
CA GLY A 311 -37.75 -9.07 -4.57
C GLY A 311 -38.07 -7.72 -5.23
N ASP A 312 -37.37 -6.64 -4.89
CA ASP A 312 -37.47 -5.36 -5.60
C ASP A 312 -37.14 -5.56 -7.10
N GLN A 313 -37.71 -4.71 -7.97
CA GLN A 313 -37.42 -4.72 -9.40
C GLN A 313 -36.47 -3.57 -9.71
N VAL A 314 -35.28 -3.88 -10.21
CA VAL A 314 -34.25 -2.89 -10.55
C VAL A 314 -34.14 -2.79 -12.06
N ARG A 315 -34.16 -1.57 -12.59
CA ARG A 315 -33.96 -1.33 -14.01
C ARG A 315 -32.52 -0.97 -14.29
N ILE A 316 -31.95 -1.64 -15.30
CA ILE A 316 -30.56 -1.52 -15.67
C ILE A 316 -30.50 -1.13 -17.14
N ARG A 317 -30.00 0.07 -17.42
CA ARG A 317 -29.89 0.60 -18.78
C ARG A 317 -28.63 0.10 -19.48
N PRO A 318 -28.54 0.27 -20.81
CA PRO A 318 -27.34 -0.06 -21.55
C PRO A 318 -26.09 0.64 -20.98
N GLY A 319 -25.00 -0.10 -20.80
CA GLY A 319 -23.75 0.39 -20.22
C GLY A 319 -23.76 0.60 -18.70
N GLU A 320 -24.92 0.48 -18.02
CA GLU A 320 -24.98 0.61 -16.56
C GLU A 320 -24.42 -0.67 -15.89
N ARG A 321 -23.76 -0.47 -14.75
CA ARG A 321 -23.32 -1.56 -13.90
C ARG A 321 -24.51 -2.12 -13.13
N ILE A 322 -24.64 -3.43 -13.07
CA ILE A 322 -25.68 -4.14 -12.32
C ILE A 322 -25.42 -3.91 -10.82
N PRO A 323 -26.32 -3.27 -10.06
CA PRO A 323 -26.03 -2.90 -8.67
C PRO A 323 -26.20 -4.06 -7.67
N VAL A 324 -27.05 -5.05 -7.98
CA VAL A 324 -27.40 -6.16 -7.09
C VAL A 324 -27.59 -7.47 -7.86
N ASP A 325 -27.41 -8.61 -7.19
CA ASP A 325 -27.66 -9.93 -7.76
C ASP A 325 -29.16 -10.15 -7.97
N GLY A 326 -29.53 -10.76 -9.10
CA GLY A 326 -30.93 -10.92 -9.45
C GLY A 326 -31.24 -11.89 -10.58
N GLN A 327 -32.53 -11.97 -10.90
CA GLN A 327 -33.04 -12.72 -12.04
C GLN A 327 -33.72 -11.76 -13.03
N VAL A 328 -33.42 -11.90 -14.31
CA VAL A 328 -34.04 -11.09 -15.36
C VAL A 328 -35.52 -11.45 -15.46
N LEU A 329 -36.39 -10.48 -15.27
CA LEU A 329 -37.84 -10.58 -15.49
C LEU A 329 -38.22 -10.24 -16.92
N ASP A 330 -37.60 -9.17 -17.45
CA ASP A 330 -37.92 -8.63 -18.77
C ASP A 330 -36.69 -7.99 -19.43
N GLY A 331 -36.69 -7.97 -20.76
CA GLY A 331 -35.57 -7.49 -21.57
C GLY A 331 -34.56 -8.58 -21.97
N ARG A 332 -33.68 -8.21 -22.91
CA ARG A 332 -32.59 -9.06 -23.41
C ARG A 332 -31.35 -8.19 -23.61
N SER A 333 -30.21 -8.65 -23.12
CA SER A 333 -28.93 -7.95 -23.27
C SER A 333 -27.76 -8.89 -23.08
N ALA A 334 -26.66 -8.64 -23.78
CA ALA A 334 -25.36 -9.22 -23.47
C ALA A 334 -24.82 -8.57 -22.19
N VAL A 335 -24.56 -9.37 -21.16
CA VAL A 335 -24.00 -8.88 -19.90
C VAL A 335 -22.54 -9.28 -19.82
N SER A 336 -21.66 -8.29 -19.71
CA SER A 336 -20.24 -8.52 -19.47
C SER A 336 -20.01 -8.83 -18.00
N GLU A 337 -19.75 -10.10 -17.72
CA GLU A 337 -19.32 -10.58 -16.41
C GLU A 337 -17.79 -10.57 -16.28
N ALA A 338 -17.06 -9.99 -17.23
CA ALA A 338 -15.58 -9.95 -17.25
C ALA A 338 -14.98 -9.35 -15.97
N LEU A 339 -15.67 -8.37 -15.37
CA LEU A 339 -15.28 -7.77 -14.09
C LEU A 339 -15.58 -8.62 -12.85
N ILE A 340 -16.16 -9.81 -13.01
CA ILE A 340 -16.55 -10.70 -11.92
C ILE A 340 -15.95 -12.10 -12.11
N THR A 341 -16.18 -12.70 -13.27
CA THR A 341 -15.79 -14.08 -13.59
C THR A 341 -14.42 -14.15 -14.28
N GLY A 342 -13.89 -13.00 -14.74
CA GLY A 342 -12.68 -12.94 -15.55
C GLY A 342 -12.84 -13.54 -16.94
N GLU A 343 -14.04 -14.01 -17.32
CA GLU A 343 -14.30 -14.46 -18.68
C GLU A 343 -14.49 -13.24 -19.59
N PRO A 344 -13.68 -13.10 -20.65
CA PRO A 344 -13.73 -11.92 -21.51
C PRO A 344 -14.97 -11.87 -22.41
N LEU A 345 -15.72 -12.98 -22.51
CA LEU A 345 -16.90 -13.12 -23.36
C LEU A 345 -18.15 -12.64 -22.62
N PRO A 346 -18.91 -11.64 -23.13
CA PRO A 346 -20.21 -11.29 -22.60
C PRO A 346 -21.20 -12.46 -22.72
N VAL A 347 -22.02 -12.67 -21.68
CA VAL A 347 -23.01 -13.73 -21.63
C VAL A 347 -24.38 -13.13 -21.93
N GLU A 348 -25.08 -13.68 -22.92
CA GLU A 348 -26.46 -13.30 -23.25
C GLU A 348 -27.41 -13.62 -22.08
N LYS A 349 -28.20 -12.63 -21.67
CA LYS A 349 -29.21 -12.77 -20.61
C LYS A 349 -30.60 -12.50 -21.17
N VAL A 350 -31.49 -13.46 -20.92
CA VAL A 350 -32.92 -13.46 -21.30
C VAL A 350 -33.80 -13.63 -20.06
N PRO A 351 -35.13 -13.42 -20.13
CA PRO A 351 -36.01 -13.67 -18.99
C PRO A 351 -35.79 -15.04 -18.35
N GLY A 352 -35.69 -15.07 -17.02
CA GLY A 352 -35.31 -16.25 -16.24
C GLY A 352 -33.80 -16.43 -16.00
N SER A 353 -32.94 -15.69 -16.72
CA SER A 353 -31.49 -15.75 -16.52
C SER A 353 -31.06 -15.07 -15.22
N ARG A 354 -30.02 -15.60 -14.56
CA ARG A 354 -29.40 -14.94 -13.40
C ARG A 354 -28.36 -13.91 -13.84
N VAL A 355 -28.30 -12.80 -13.12
CA VAL A 355 -27.31 -11.74 -13.27
C VAL A 355 -26.62 -11.46 -11.93
N ALA A 356 -25.33 -11.17 -12.00
CA ALA A 356 -24.51 -10.85 -10.83
C ALA A 356 -24.32 -9.34 -10.69
N GLY A 357 -24.42 -8.84 -9.46
CA GLY A 357 -24.08 -7.48 -9.09
C GLY A 357 -22.60 -7.20 -9.34
N GLY A 358 -22.30 -6.07 -9.98
CA GLY A 358 -20.98 -5.66 -10.45
C GLY A 358 -20.75 -5.85 -11.95
N ALA A 359 -21.58 -6.66 -12.63
CA ALA A 359 -21.46 -6.91 -14.07
C ALA A 359 -21.85 -5.66 -14.86
N ILE A 360 -21.38 -5.54 -16.11
CA ILE A 360 -21.75 -4.40 -16.97
C ILE A 360 -22.81 -4.88 -17.95
N ASN A 361 -23.95 -4.21 -17.93
CA ASN A 361 -24.98 -4.44 -18.93
C ASN A 361 -24.52 -3.89 -20.28
N GLY A 362 -24.68 -4.69 -21.34
CA GLY A 362 -24.31 -4.30 -22.70
C GLY A 362 -25.35 -3.36 -23.32
N ASN A 363 -25.91 -3.76 -24.45
CA ASN A 363 -26.66 -2.85 -25.32
C ASN A 363 -28.18 -2.81 -25.05
N GLY A 364 -28.74 -3.80 -24.34
CA GLY A 364 -30.17 -3.88 -24.03
C GLY A 364 -30.52 -3.32 -22.65
N THR A 365 -31.81 -3.07 -22.40
CA THR A 365 -32.31 -2.75 -21.05
C THR A 365 -32.77 -4.03 -20.36
N LEU A 366 -32.48 -4.16 -19.07
CA LEU A 366 -32.90 -5.30 -18.26
C LEU A 366 -33.76 -4.83 -17.08
N LEU A 367 -34.85 -5.56 -16.83
CA LEU A 367 -35.60 -5.48 -15.58
C LEU A 367 -35.24 -6.71 -14.74
N VAL A 368 -34.63 -6.48 -13.59
CA VAL A 368 -34.05 -7.55 -12.77
C VAL A 368 -34.75 -7.58 -11.41
N GLN A 369 -35.27 -8.74 -11.03
CA GLN A 369 -35.74 -8.98 -9.68
C GLN A 369 -34.59 -9.32 -8.75
N VAL A 370 -34.46 -8.61 -7.64
CA VAL A 370 -33.39 -8.81 -6.67
C VAL A 370 -33.53 -10.18 -5.98
N THR A 371 -32.48 -10.99 -6.05
CA THR A 371 -32.45 -12.34 -5.43
C THR A 371 -31.44 -12.45 -4.29
N ALA A 372 -30.45 -11.55 -4.22
CA ALA A 372 -29.56 -11.42 -3.08
C ALA A 372 -29.14 -9.95 -2.87
N ILE A 373 -29.05 -9.54 -1.60
CA ILE A 373 -28.63 -8.19 -1.19
C ILE A 373 -27.50 -8.29 -0.16
N GLY A 374 -26.67 -7.25 -0.07
CA GLY A 374 -25.62 -7.16 0.95
C GLY A 374 -24.69 -8.38 0.97
N ALA A 375 -24.47 -8.95 2.17
CA ALA A 375 -23.49 -10.02 2.40
C ALA A 375 -23.72 -11.33 1.61
N ASP A 376 -24.93 -11.55 1.08
CA ASP A 376 -25.30 -12.75 0.32
C ASP A 376 -25.10 -12.59 -1.20
N GLY A 377 -24.71 -11.41 -1.68
CA GLY A 377 -24.40 -11.18 -3.10
C GLY A 377 -23.05 -11.80 -3.52
N PHE A 378 -22.91 -12.17 -4.79
CA PHE A 378 -21.69 -12.76 -5.35
C PHE A 378 -20.47 -11.85 -5.15
N LEU A 379 -20.59 -10.58 -5.52
CA LEU A 379 -19.51 -9.61 -5.36
C LEU A 379 -19.12 -9.44 -3.88
N GLN A 380 -20.10 -9.46 -2.97
CA GLN A 380 -19.84 -9.35 -1.54
C GLN A 380 -19.19 -10.61 -0.96
N ARG A 381 -19.47 -11.81 -1.47
CA ARG A 381 -18.70 -13.03 -1.14
C ARG A 381 -17.25 -12.94 -1.60
N VAL A 382 -17.01 -12.39 -2.79
CA VAL A 382 -15.64 -12.15 -3.29
C VAL A 382 -14.95 -11.11 -2.41
N ILE A 383 -15.58 -9.96 -2.16
CA ILE A 383 -15.07 -8.91 -1.25
C ILE A 383 -14.78 -9.50 0.14
N LYS A 384 -15.69 -10.27 0.72
CA LYS A 384 -15.49 -10.95 2.01
C LYS A 384 -14.27 -11.88 1.97
N SER A 385 -14.13 -12.70 0.92
CA SER A 385 -12.99 -13.62 0.76
C SER A 385 -11.66 -12.87 0.63
N VAL A 386 -11.69 -11.77 -0.11
CA VAL A 386 -10.58 -10.83 -0.31
C VAL A 386 -10.21 -10.16 1.03
N GLU A 387 -11.20 -9.71 1.79
CA GLU A 387 -11.00 -9.12 3.12
C GLU A 387 -10.51 -10.12 4.19
N GLU A 388 -10.99 -11.37 4.15
CA GLU A 388 -10.52 -12.43 5.04
C GLU A 388 -9.07 -12.82 4.72
N ALA A 389 -8.69 -12.87 3.45
CA ALA A 389 -7.30 -13.03 3.04
C ALA A 389 -6.42 -11.88 3.57
N ARG A 390 -6.92 -10.64 3.52
CA ARG A 390 -6.23 -9.45 4.06
C ARG A 390 -6.05 -9.50 5.57
N ALA A 391 -7.08 -9.95 6.30
CA ALA A 391 -7.08 -10.03 7.77
C ALA A 391 -6.06 -11.04 8.33
N LEU A 392 -5.73 -12.08 7.54
CA LEU A 392 -4.80 -13.13 7.93
C LEU A 392 -3.34 -12.82 7.60
N LYS A 393 -3.05 -11.70 6.92
CA LYS A 393 -1.69 -11.32 6.51
C LYS A 393 -0.87 -10.85 7.72
N PRO A 394 0.22 -11.53 8.10
CA PRO A 394 1.07 -11.09 9.20
C PRO A 394 1.82 -9.81 8.80
N GLY A 395 1.68 -8.74 9.59
CA GLY A 395 2.43 -7.50 9.37
C GLY A 395 3.95 -7.74 9.41
N LEU A 396 4.69 -7.17 8.46
CA LEU A 396 6.15 -7.31 8.44
C LEU A 396 6.75 -6.47 9.57
N LEU A 397 7.17 -7.11 10.67
CA LEU A 397 7.83 -6.42 11.78
C LEU A 397 9.05 -5.63 11.25
N HIS A 398 9.03 -4.31 11.39
CA HIS A 398 10.12 -3.46 10.93
C HIS A 398 11.41 -3.82 11.65
N ILE A 399 12.50 -4.01 10.90
CA ILE A 399 13.83 -4.29 11.45
C ILE A 399 14.26 -3.22 12.46
N VAL A 400 13.90 -1.97 12.18
CA VAL A 400 14.13 -0.80 13.03
C VAL A 400 13.52 -1.02 14.42
N ASP A 401 12.26 -1.45 14.49
CA ASP A 401 11.53 -1.59 15.75
C ASP A 401 12.08 -2.72 16.62
N ARG A 402 12.57 -3.80 15.99
CA ARG A 402 13.26 -4.89 16.70
C ARG A 402 14.56 -4.41 17.33
N VAL A 403 15.34 -3.59 16.62
CA VAL A 403 16.59 -3.04 17.14
C VAL A 403 16.32 -2.03 18.26
N LEU A 404 15.34 -1.14 18.08
CA LEU A 404 14.99 -0.12 19.09
C LEU A 404 14.55 -0.73 20.43
N ARG A 405 13.88 -1.90 20.42
CA ARG A 405 13.47 -2.61 21.64
C ARG A 405 14.64 -2.96 22.56
N VAL A 406 15.81 -3.26 22.01
CA VAL A 406 17.02 -3.59 22.80
C VAL A 406 17.88 -2.34 23.00
N TYR A 407 17.96 -1.50 21.97
CA TYR A 407 18.80 -0.31 21.98
C TYR A 407 18.34 0.73 23.02
N THR A 408 17.05 1.05 23.11
CA THR A 408 16.55 2.04 24.06
C THR A 408 16.87 1.69 25.52
N PRO A 409 16.55 0.46 26.03
CA PRO A 409 16.95 0.06 27.38
C PRO A 409 18.47 0.12 27.59
N THR A 410 19.26 -0.28 26.59
CA THR A 410 20.73 -0.27 26.67
C THR A 410 21.27 1.13 26.88
N VAL A 411 20.79 2.12 26.11
CA VAL A 411 21.20 3.53 26.26
C VAL A 411 20.82 4.07 27.65
N LEU A 412 19.61 3.79 28.14
CA LEU A 412 19.17 4.23 29.46
C LEU A 412 20.03 3.63 30.59
N ILE A 413 20.38 2.35 30.48
CA ILE A 413 21.26 1.67 31.43
C ILE A 413 22.65 2.32 31.41
N ILE A 414 23.23 2.56 30.22
CA ILE A 414 24.54 3.22 30.11
C ILE A 414 24.51 4.64 30.67
N ALA A 415 23.45 5.41 30.40
CA ALA A 415 23.30 6.77 30.94
C ALA A 415 23.24 6.76 32.48
N MET A 416 22.49 5.81 33.06
CA MET A 416 22.40 5.63 34.51
C MET A 416 23.73 5.17 35.11
N LEU A 417 24.43 4.23 34.46
CA LEU A 417 25.75 3.77 34.91
C LEU A 417 26.79 4.89 34.82
N ALA A 418 26.75 5.73 33.78
CA ALA A 418 27.62 6.89 33.65
C ALA A 418 27.35 7.92 34.77
N LEU A 419 26.06 8.19 35.06
CA LEU A 419 25.66 9.06 36.17
C LEU A 419 26.22 8.54 37.51
N LEU A 420 25.94 7.27 37.84
CA LEU A 420 26.35 6.66 39.10
C LEU A 420 27.87 6.52 39.20
N GLY A 421 28.54 6.17 38.08
CA GLY A 421 29.99 6.01 38.03
C GLY A 421 30.74 7.30 38.34
N TRP A 422 30.30 8.43 37.78
CA TRP A 422 30.92 9.74 38.05
C TRP A 422 30.43 10.39 39.34
N LEU A 423 29.28 9.98 39.88
CA LEU A 423 28.81 10.44 41.19
C LEU A 423 29.53 9.71 42.34
N ILE A 424 29.64 8.38 42.25
CA ILE A 424 30.14 7.51 43.33
C ILE A 424 31.64 7.23 43.18
N GLY A 425 32.15 7.12 41.94
CA GLY A 425 33.56 6.81 41.68
C GLY A 425 34.55 7.78 42.33
N PRO A 426 34.38 9.11 42.22
CA PRO A 426 35.22 10.07 42.93
C PRO A 426 35.16 9.91 44.45
N LEU A 427 33.98 9.62 45.01
CA LEU A 427 33.78 9.39 46.44
C LEU A 427 34.58 8.17 46.94
N LEU A 428 34.56 7.07 46.19
CA LEU A 428 35.34 5.87 46.49
C LEU A 428 36.85 6.10 46.39
N ALA A 429 37.28 7.05 45.55
CA ALA A 429 38.67 7.45 45.39
C ALA A 429 39.12 8.57 46.36
N GLY A 430 38.29 8.94 47.35
CA GLY A 430 38.58 10.01 48.31
C GLY A 430 38.56 11.43 47.73
N ARG A 431 37.96 11.63 46.56
CA ARG A 431 37.81 12.92 45.87
C ARG A 431 36.41 13.53 46.11
N PRO A 432 36.26 14.86 46.00
CA PRO A 432 34.94 15.49 46.13
C PRO A 432 33.98 15.04 45.02
N LEU A 433 32.68 15.10 45.30
CA LEU A 433 31.61 14.77 44.36
C LEU A 433 31.66 15.65 43.10
N ASP A 434 31.73 15.03 41.93
CA ASP A 434 31.72 15.71 40.63
C ASP A 434 30.32 15.59 39.99
N LEU A 435 29.37 16.34 40.57
CA LEU A 435 27.98 16.35 40.09
C LEU A 435 27.87 16.85 38.65
N GLU A 436 28.70 17.81 38.27
CA GLU A 436 28.70 18.40 36.93
C GLU A 436 29.06 17.34 35.88
N ARG A 437 30.18 16.64 36.08
CA ARG A 437 30.62 15.58 35.16
C ARG A 437 29.65 14.42 35.11
N ALA A 438 29.05 14.04 36.24
CA ALA A 438 28.06 12.97 36.29
C ALA A 438 26.80 13.31 35.49
N VAL A 439 26.27 14.52 35.66
CA VAL A 439 25.13 15.02 34.91
C VAL A 439 25.47 15.18 33.42
N PHE A 440 26.66 15.68 33.07
CA PHE A 440 27.11 15.77 31.68
C PHE A 440 27.25 14.41 31.02
N ALA A 441 27.85 13.43 31.70
CA ALA A 441 28.02 12.09 31.15
C ALA A 441 26.67 11.44 30.85
N ALA A 442 25.73 11.50 31.79
CA ALA A 442 24.39 10.95 31.62
C ALA A 442 23.64 11.63 30.47
N LEU A 443 23.64 12.97 30.45
CA LEU A 443 22.96 13.74 29.43
C LEU A 443 23.55 13.58 28.05
N SER A 444 24.87 13.63 27.93
CA SER A 444 25.56 13.41 26.66
C SER A 444 25.31 12.00 26.13
N VAL A 445 25.18 10.97 27.00
CA VAL A 445 24.78 9.62 26.59
C VAL A 445 23.33 9.59 26.09
N LEU A 446 22.40 10.24 26.79
CA LEU A 446 20.99 10.29 26.37
C LEU A 446 20.82 11.01 25.03
N VAL A 447 21.52 12.13 24.86
CA VAL A 447 21.57 12.91 23.63
C VAL A 447 22.17 12.07 22.51
N MET A 448 23.41 11.60 22.67
CA MET A 448 24.13 10.84 21.63
C MET A 448 23.46 9.50 21.31
N GLY A 449 22.79 8.91 22.30
CA GLY A 449 22.08 7.67 22.15
C GLY A 449 20.76 7.81 21.41
N TYR A 450 20.26 9.01 21.13
CA TYR A 450 18.99 9.18 20.43
C TYR A 450 19.10 8.88 18.92
N PRO A 451 18.39 7.86 18.37
CA PRO A 451 18.65 7.36 17.02
C PRO A 451 17.76 8.04 15.96
N CYS A 452 17.85 9.36 15.80
CA CYS A 452 16.97 10.14 14.89
C CYS A 452 16.95 9.59 13.46
N ALA A 453 18.14 9.22 12.94
CA ALA A 453 18.29 8.79 11.56
C ALA A 453 17.67 7.40 11.26
N VAL A 454 17.49 6.58 12.30
CA VAL A 454 16.95 5.23 12.16
C VAL A 454 15.45 5.30 11.82
N GLY A 455 14.71 6.22 12.45
CA GLY A 455 13.27 6.40 12.22
C GLY A 455 12.92 6.84 10.79
N ILE A 456 13.80 7.60 10.13
CA ILE A 456 13.58 8.12 8.77
C ILE A 456 14.11 7.19 7.67
N SER A 457 15.01 6.26 7.99
CA SER A 457 15.73 5.46 7.01
C SER A 457 14.81 4.53 6.20
N ALA A 458 13.84 3.89 6.86
CA ALA A 458 12.93 2.97 6.20
C ALA A 458 11.90 3.68 5.30
N PRO A 459 11.17 4.71 5.79
CA PRO A 459 10.26 5.48 4.93
C PRO A 459 10.97 6.07 3.70
N LEU A 460 12.17 6.65 3.89
CA LEU A 460 12.88 7.32 2.80
C LEU A 460 13.37 6.33 1.73
N SER A 461 13.82 5.14 2.14
CA SER A 461 14.16 4.09 1.19
C SER A 461 12.95 3.59 0.41
N ILE A 462 11.78 3.52 1.05
CA ILE A 462 10.54 3.10 0.39
C ILE A 462 10.15 4.14 -0.65
N VAL A 463 10.08 5.43 -0.30
CA VAL A 463 9.70 6.48 -1.27
C VAL A 463 10.65 6.54 -2.44
N ARG A 464 11.96 6.50 -2.19
CA ARG A 464 12.96 6.49 -3.28
C ARG A 464 12.77 5.28 -4.17
N GLY A 465 12.63 4.09 -3.58
CA GLY A 465 12.51 2.84 -4.32
C GLY A 465 11.18 2.75 -5.09
N SER A 466 10.06 3.17 -4.50
CA SER A 466 8.77 3.24 -5.17
C SER A 466 8.75 4.28 -6.29
N GLY A 467 9.45 5.42 -6.12
CA GLY A 467 9.62 6.42 -7.18
C GLY A 467 10.43 5.87 -8.36
N GLU A 468 11.56 5.23 -8.07
CA GLU A 468 12.38 4.55 -9.08
C GLU A 468 11.61 3.43 -9.78
N ALA A 469 10.77 2.69 -9.05
CA ALA A 469 9.92 1.66 -9.62
C ALA A 469 8.86 2.24 -10.56
N ALA A 470 8.24 3.37 -10.19
CA ALA A 470 7.24 4.03 -11.01
C ALA A 470 7.82 4.52 -12.35
N GLU A 471 9.06 5.00 -12.38
CA GLU A 471 9.77 5.36 -13.62
C GLU A 471 9.95 4.16 -14.57
N HIS A 472 9.94 2.93 -14.04
CA HIS A 472 10.01 1.69 -14.81
C HIS A 472 8.63 1.05 -15.06
N GLY A 473 7.54 1.78 -14.80
CA GLY A 473 6.18 1.27 -14.96
C GLY A 473 5.75 0.30 -13.87
N VAL A 474 6.39 0.30 -12.71
CA VAL A 474 6.03 -0.55 -11.55
C VAL A 474 5.52 0.33 -10.42
N LEU A 475 4.23 0.25 -10.11
CA LEU A 475 3.63 0.98 -9.00
C LEU A 475 3.60 0.12 -7.74
N MET A 476 4.28 0.55 -6.68
CA MET A 476 4.25 -0.12 -5.38
C MET A 476 3.28 0.58 -4.44
N ARG A 477 2.17 -0.08 -4.08
CA ARG A 477 1.10 0.52 -3.29
C ARG A 477 1.42 0.60 -1.81
N THR A 478 2.13 -0.39 -1.28
CA THR A 478 2.45 -0.46 0.15
C THR A 478 3.96 -0.54 0.38
N GLY A 479 4.43 0.09 1.47
CA GLY A 479 5.84 -0.01 1.89
C GLY A 479 6.24 -1.40 2.37
N GLU A 480 5.26 -2.25 2.71
CA GLU A 480 5.47 -3.65 3.08
C GLU A 480 5.74 -4.51 1.85
N ALA A 481 5.01 -4.29 0.75
CA ALA A 481 5.31 -4.90 -0.54
C ALA A 481 6.76 -4.67 -0.93
N PHE A 482 7.20 -3.42 -0.80
CA PHE A 482 8.58 -3.02 -1.03
C PHE A 482 9.57 -3.84 -0.19
N GLN A 483 9.28 -4.14 1.07
CA GLN A 483 10.19 -4.89 1.95
C GLN A 483 10.04 -6.41 1.87
N ALA A 484 8.87 -6.91 1.50
CA ALA A 484 8.56 -8.32 1.36
C ALA A 484 9.12 -8.88 0.07
N LEU A 485 9.06 -8.12 -1.03
CA LEU A 485 9.43 -8.58 -2.36
C LEU A 485 10.88 -9.06 -2.46
N ARG A 486 11.84 -8.43 -1.75
CA ARG A 486 13.23 -8.93 -1.68
C ARG A 486 13.38 -10.31 -1.04
N LYS A 487 12.43 -10.73 -0.20
CA LYS A 487 12.44 -12.00 0.54
C LYS A 487 11.73 -13.11 -0.23
N VAL A 488 10.99 -12.76 -1.28
CA VAL A 488 10.29 -13.73 -2.12
C VAL A 488 11.31 -14.71 -2.68
N THR A 489 10.98 -15.99 -2.53
CA THR A 489 11.72 -17.15 -3.02
C THR A 489 10.96 -17.89 -4.11
N THR A 490 9.65 -17.65 -4.21
CA THR A 490 8.75 -18.36 -5.11
C THR A 490 7.80 -17.38 -5.78
N VAL A 491 7.74 -17.43 -7.11
CA VAL A 491 6.83 -16.61 -7.92
C VAL A 491 5.83 -17.55 -8.57
N ILE A 492 4.55 -17.33 -8.28
CA ILE A 492 3.43 -18.04 -8.88
C ILE A 492 2.85 -17.11 -9.95
N PHE A 493 2.70 -17.62 -11.16
CA PHE A 493 2.02 -16.92 -12.24
C PHE A 493 0.65 -17.55 -12.49
N ASP A 494 -0.37 -16.72 -12.67
CA ASP A 494 -1.56 -17.13 -13.40
C ASP A 494 -1.23 -17.31 -14.89
N LYS A 495 -2.03 -18.13 -15.58
CA LYS A 495 -1.85 -18.39 -17.00
C LYS A 495 -2.48 -17.28 -17.85
N THR A 496 -3.81 -17.13 -17.77
CA THR A 496 -4.60 -16.39 -18.77
C THR A 496 -4.49 -14.91 -18.48
N GLY A 497 -4.05 -14.11 -19.46
CA GLY A 497 -3.91 -12.66 -19.30
C GLY A 497 -2.69 -12.22 -18.48
N THR A 498 -2.04 -13.15 -17.78
CA THR A 498 -0.74 -12.97 -17.12
C THR A 498 0.43 -13.50 -17.97
N LEU A 499 0.65 -14.82 -18.06
CA LEU A 499 1.70 -15.37 -18.93
C LEU A 499 1.34 -15.26 -20.40
N THR A 500 0.04 -15.25 -20.69
CA THR A 500 -0.51 -15.04 -22.01
C THR A 500 -1.15 -13.66 -22.15
N VAL A 501 -1.52 -13.27 -23.36
CA VAL A 501 -2.11 -11.97 -23.64
C VAL A 501 -3.57 -11.88 -23.13
N GLY A 502 -4.26 -13.01 -22.99
CA GLY A 502 -5.66 -13.04 -22.57
C GLY A 502 -6.64 -12.79 -23.72
N GLN A 503 -6.16 -12.84 -24.97
CA GLN A 503 -6.97 -12.64 -26.17
C GLN A 503 -6.86 -13.87 -27.08
N PRO A 504 -7.97 -14.47 -27.52
CA PRO A 504 -7.93 -15.61 -28.42
C PRO A 504 -7.36 -15.16 -29.77
N THR A 505 -6.45 -15.95 -30.31
CA THR A 505 -5.92 -15.74 -31.66
C THR A 505 -6.02 -17.03 -32.47
N LEU A 506 -6.12 -16.90 -33.78
CA LEU A 506 -6.11 -18.04 -34.67
C LEU A 506 -4.72 -18.70 -34.69
N ARG A 507 -4.64 -19.98 -34.33
CA ARG A 507 -3.37 -20.72 -34.16
C ARG A 507 -3.18 -21.79 -35.22
N GLU A 508 -4.22 -22.58 -35.46
CA GLU A 508 -4.14 -23.73 -36.36
C GLU A 508 -5.32 -23.69 -37.33
N ILE A 509 -5.03 -23.99 -38.59
CA ILE A 509 -5.95 -23.86 -39.72
C ILE A 509 -5.84 -25.15 -40.52
N GLU A 510 -6.89 -25.95 -40.45
CA GLU A 510 -6.95 -27.28 -41.04
C GLU A 510 -8.09 -27.30 -42.06
N PRO A 511 -7.82 -26.95 -43.32
CA PRO A 511 -8.83 -26.94 -44.36
C PRO A 511 -9.16 -28.36 -44.86
N SER A 512 -10.37 -28.51 -45.36
CA SER A 512 -10.92 -29.73 -45.94
C SER A 512 -11.52 -29.39 -47.30
N GLY A 513 -10.83 -29.77 -48.38
CA GLY A 513 -11.31 -29.55 -49.75
C GLY A 513 -11.20 -28.13 -50.29
N ILE A 514 -10.70 -27.16 -49.50
CA ILE A 514 -10.47 -25.76 -49.93
C ILE A 514 -9.08 -25.25 -49.50
N SER A 515 -8.70 -24.05 -49.94
CA SER A 515 -7.46 -23.40 -49.50
C SER A 515 -7.58 -22.84 -48.07
N LYS A 516 -6.44 -22.59 -47.40
CA LYS A 516 -6.43 -21.99 -46.06
C LYS A 516 -7.00 -20.58 -46.09
N GLU A 517 -6.63 -19.81 -47.11
CA GLU A 517 -7.06 -18.44 -47.34
C GLU A 517 -8.57 -18.38 -47.56
N GLU A 518 -9.12 -19.29 -48.38
CA GLU A 518 -10.56 -19.37 -48.63
C GLU A 518 -11.35 -19.80 -47.38
N LEU A 519 -10.80 -20.68 -46.55
CA LEU A 519 -11.41 -21.08 -45.28
C LEU A 519 -11.51 -19.89 -44.33
N ILE A 520 -10.43 -19.12 -44.17
CA ILE A 520 -10.39 -17.94 -43.29
C ILE A 520 -11.32 -16.85 -43.83
N ALA A 521 -11.30 -16.59 -45.14
CA ALA A 521 -12.16 -15.58 -45.77
C ALA A 521 -13.65 -15.94 -45.61
N THR A 522 -14.01 -17.20 -45.85
CA THR A 522 -15.39 -17.69 -45.65
C THR A 522 -15.79 -17.59 -44.18
N ALA A 523 -14.88 -17.90 -43.25
CA ALA A 523 -15.16 -17.78 -41.83
C ALA A 523 -15.35 -16.32 -41.38
N ALA A 524 -14.45 -15.43 -41.81
CA ALA A 524 -14.50 -14.02 -41.50
C ALA A 524 -15.73 -13.33 -42.07
N ALA A 525 -16.21 -13.75 -43.24
CA ALA A 525 -17.42 -13.21 -43.86
C ALA A 525 -18.64 -13.34 -42.94
N VAL A 526 -18.89 -14.55 -42.42
CA VAL A 526 -20.00 -14.81 -41.49
C VAL A 526 -19.73 -14.15 -40.14
N GLU A 527 -18.49 -14.21 -39.64
CA GLU A 527 -18.11 -13.70 -38.32
C GLU A 527 -17.99 -12.17 -38.25
N THR A 528 -18.00 -11.45 -39.38
CA THR A 528 -17.98 -9.97 -39.40
C THR A 528 -19.22 -9.36 -38.73
N ALA A 529 -20.36 -10.05 -38.79
CA ALA A 529 -21.59 -9.64 -38.11
C ALA A 529 -21.64 -10.04 -36.63
N SER A 530 -20.63 -10.77 -36.13
CA SER A 530 -20.58 -11.33 -34.78
C SER A 530 -19.65 -10.50 -33.88
N GLU A 531 -20.15 -10.04 -32.74
CA GLU A 531 -19.35 -9.31 -31.75
C GLU A 531 -18.49 -10.23 -30.86
N HIS A 532 -18.59 -11.55 -31.05
CA HIS A 532 -17.91 -12.52 -30.21
C HIS A 532 -16.37 -12.41 -30.35
N PRO A 533 -15.58 -12.38 -29.26
CA PRO A 533 -14.11 -12.31 -29.36
C PRO A 533 -13.42 -13.39 -30.21
N LEU A 534 -14.00 -14.60 -30.32
CA LEU A 534 -13.53 -15.61 -31.30
C LEU A 534 -13.75 -15.16 -32.76
N ALA A 535 -14.89 -14.53 -33.03
CA ALA A 535 -15.22 -13.93 -34.33
C ALA A 535 -14.21 -12.84 -34.70
N GLN A 536 -13.96 -11.93 -33.75
CA GLN A 536 -12.97 -10.86 -33.92
C GLN A 536 -11.57 -11.41 -34.22
N ALA A 537 -11.17 -12.52 -33.60
CA ALA A 537 -9.89 -13.16 -33.86
C ALA A 537 -9.78 -13.71 -35.30
N ILE A 538 -10.87 -14.25 -35.84
CA ILE A 538 -10.96 -14.77 -37.21
C ILE A 538 -10.95 -13.60 -38.21
N VAL A 539 -11.76 -12.57 -37.95
CA VAL A 539 -11.82 -11.35 -38.78
C VAL A 539 -10.47 -10.64 -38.81
N GLN A 540 -9.79 -10.52 -37.67
CA GLN A 540 -8.43 -9.97 -37.63
C GLN A 540 -7.43 -10.84 -38.41
N ALA A 541 -7.56 -12.16 -38.38
CA ALA A 541 -6.69 -13.04 -39.16
C ALA A 541 -6.89 -12.84 -40.67
N ALA A 542 -8.14 -12.69 -41.13
CA ALA A 542 -8.46 -12.36 -42.51
C ALA A 542 -7.91 -11.00 -42.94
N PHE A 543 -8.08 -9.98 -42.09
CA PHE A 543 -7.59 -8.63 -42.34
C PHE A 543 -6.05 -8.58 -42.41
N ARG A 544 -5.34 -9.26 -41.50
CA ARG A 544 -3.86 -9.36 -41.53
C ARG A 544 -3.36 -10.10 -42.77
N GLY A 545 -4.13 -11.07 -43.26
CA GLY A 545 -3.83 -11.78 -44.50
C GLY A 545 -4.16 -10.99 -45.78
N ALA A 546 -4.76 -9.79 -45.66
CA ALA A 546 -5.29 -9.02 -46.77
C ALA A 546 -6.22 -9.85 -47.68
N LEU A 547 -7.02 -10.72 -47.07
CA LEU A 547 -7.93 -11.62 -47.78
C LEU A 547 -9.17 -10.88 -48.25
N ASP A 548 -9.67 -11.24 -49.43
CA ASP A 548 -10.94 -10.74 -49.94
C ASP A 548 -12.09 -11.46 -49.23
N VAL A 549 -12.84 -10.73 -48.41
CA VAL A 549 -13.90 -11.29 -47.55
C VAL A 549 -15.24 -11.14 -48.27
N PRO A 550 -15.92 -12.25 -48.63
CA PRO A 550 -17.21 -12.17 -49.32
C PRO A 550 -18.31 -11.57 -48.43
N ASN A 551 -19.31 -10.96 -49.05
CA ASN A 551 -20.48 -10.45 -48.34
C ASN A 551 -21.43 -11.59 -47.95
N VAL A 552 -22.13 -11.42 -46.84
CA VAL A 552 -23.15 -12.36 -46.34
C VAL A 552 -24.49 -11.67 -46.09
N GLU A 553 -25.57 -12.42 -46.23
CA GLU A 553 -26.96 -12.06 -45.99
C GLU A 553 -27.57 -13.02 -44.95
N ASP A 554 -28.70 -12.65 -44.33
CA ASP A 554 -29.43 -13.48 -43.36
C ASP A 554 -28.59 -14.09 -42.22
N PHE A 555 -27.79 -13.27 -41.54
CA PHE A 555 -27.03 -13.71 -40.37
C PHE A 555 -27.94 -14.11 -39.21
N GLU A 556 -27.74 -15.33 -38.70
CA GLU A 556 -28.43 -15.87 -37.53
C GLU A 556 -27.42 -16.45 -36.53
N ALA A 557 -27.56 -16.08 -35.26
CA ALA A 557 -26.70 -16.55 -34.18
C ALA A 557 -27.45 -17.49 -33.24
N VAL A 558 -26.94 -18.72 -33.08
CA VAL A 558 -27.46 -19.72 -32.16
C VAL A 558 -26.60 -19.73 -30.89
N ALA A 559 -27.17 -19.19 -29.81
CA ALA A 559 -26.48 -18.96 -28.54
C ALA A 559 -25.73 -20.19 -28.03
N GLY A 560 -24.44 -20.01 -27.69
CA GLY A 560 -23.57 -21.05 -27.13
C GLY A 560 -23.22 -22.19 -28.10
N ARG A 561 -23.57 -22.08 -29.39
CA ARG A 561 -23.36 -23.15 -30.37
C ARG A 561 -22.62 -22.70 -31.62
N GLY A 562 -23.09 -21.64 -32.28
CA GLY A 562 -22.53 -21.19 -33.56
C GLY A 562 -23.37 -20.12 -34.25
N VAL A 563 -22.95 -19.74 -35.45
CA VAL A 563 -23.57 -18.76 -36.33
C VAL A 563 -23.78 -19.35 -37.72
N THR A 564 -24.80 -18.87 -38.42
CA THR A 564 -25.14 -19.27 -39.79
C THR A 564 -25.45 -18.03 -40.63
N ALA A 565 -25.05 -18.02 -41.90
CA ALA A 565 -25.41 -16.95 -42.84
C ALA A 565 -25.40 -17.46 -44.29
N HIS A 566 -26.00 -16.70 -45.20
CA HIS A 566 -25.99 -16.98 -46.64
C HIS A 566 -24.91 -16.15 -47.34
N LEU A 567 -24.11 -16.77 -48.21
CA LEU A 567 -23.14 -16.03 -49.04
C LEU A 567 -23.84 -15.26 -50.16
N ALA A 568 -23.62 -13.94 -50.21
CA ALA A 568 -24.22 -13.06 -51.22
C ALA A 568 -23.84 -13.52 -52.65
N GLY A 569 -24.83 -13.61 -53.53
CA GLY A 569 -24.67 -14.05 -54.93
C GLY A 569 -24.81 -15.56 -55.18
N SER A 570 -24.40 -16.42 -54.24
CA SER A 570 -24.55 -17.89 -54.38
C SER A 570 -25.74 -18.48 -53.62
N GLY A 571 -26.20 -17.81 -52.56
CA GLY A 571 -27.25 -18.30 -51.67
C GLY A 571 -26.83 -19.49 -50.80
N ALA A 572 -25.57 -19.94 -50.86
CA ALA A 572 -25.10 -21.08 -50.09
C ALA A 572 -25.05 -20.76 -48.60
N THR A 573 -25.64 -21.64 -47.77
CA THR A 573 -25.62 -21.52 -46.31
C THR A 573 -24.25 -21.92 -45.76
N VAL A 574 -23.63 -21.02 -45.02
CA VAL A 574 -22.39 -21.28 -44.28
C VAL A 574 -22.71 -21.32 -42.80
N SER A 575 -22.21 -22.36 -42.13
CA SER A 575 -22.37 -22.57 -40.69
C SER A 575 -21.02 -22.64 -40.01
N ILE A 576 -20.87 -21.91 -38.92
CA ILE A 576 -19.63 -21.84 -38.12
C ILE A 576 -19.99 -22.07 -36.67
N GLY A 577 -19.29 -22.95 -35.97
CA GLY A 577 -19.53 -23.12 -34.55
C GLY A 577 -18.76 -24.28 -33.94
N SER A 578 -19.22 -24.72 -32.77
CA SER A 578 -18.64 -25.89 -32.11
C SER A 578 -18.75 -27.15 -32.98
N PRO A 579 -17.82 -28.10 -32.88
CA PRO A 579 -17.89 -29.37 -33.61
C PRO A 579 -19.23 -30.10 -33.43
N ALA A 580 -19.81 -30.04 -32.21
CA ALA A 580 -21.11 -30.62 -31.90
C ALA A 580 -22.27 -29.92 -32.62
N PHE A 581 -22.20 -28.59 -32.78
CA PHE A 581 -23.21 -27.82 -33.51
C PHE A 581 -23.22 -28.18 -34.99
N ILE A 582 -22.04 -28.25 -35.62
CA ILE A 582 -21.89 -28.60 -37.03
C ILE A 582 -22.31 -30.06 -37.28
N GLN A 583 -21.96 -30.98 -36.39
CA GLN A 583 -22.41 -32.37 -36.48
C GLN A 583 -23.94 -32.50 -36.37
N ALA A 584 -24.59 -31.69 -35.52
CA ALA A 584 -26.05 -31.68 -35.38
C ALA A 584 -26.78 -31.19 -36.65
N GLN A 585 -26.10 -30.46 -37.54
CA GLN A 585 -26.63 -30.06 -38.85
C GLN A 585 -26.48 -31.16 -39.93
N GLY A 586 -25.94 -32.33 -39.56
CA GLY A 586 -25.79 -33.48 -40.45
C GLY A 586 -24.51 -33.46 -41.29
N VAL A 587 -23.49 -32.72 -40.87
CA VAL A 587 -22.15 -32.69 -41.48
C VAL A 587 -21.29 -33.82 -40.89
N ASP A 588 -20.60 -34.57 -41.76
CA ASP A 588 -19.67 -35.62 -41.32
C ASP A 588 -18.35 -35.03 -40.79
N MET A 589 -18.06 -35.28 -39.51
CA MET A 589 -16.86 -34.83 -38.80
C MET A 589 -15.81 -35.95 -38.65
N GLY A 590 -16.07 -37.16 -39.14
CA GLY A 590 -15.24 -38.34 -38.89
C GLY A 590 -13.77 -38.17 -39.29
N ALA A 591 -13.51 -37.49 -40.40
CA ALA A 591 -12.15 -37.25 -40.91
C ALA A 591 -11.31 -36.32 -40.02
N VAL A 592 -11.94 -35.40 -39.27
CA VAL A 592 -11.24 -34.41 -38.43
C VAL A 592 -11.38 -34.70 -36.93
N GLN A 593 -12.19 -35.67 -36.52
CA GLN A 593 -12.52 -35.93 -35.12
C GLN A 593 -11.27 -36.15 -34.23
N ALA A 594 -10.31 -36.95 -34.70
CA ALA A 594 -9.06 -37.19 -33.96
C ALA A 594 -8.25 -35.90 -33.77
N ARG A 595 -8.24 -35.03 -34.79
CA ARG A 595 -7.55 -33.74 -34.75
C ARG A 595 -8.24 -32.75 -33.82
N VAL A 596 -9.57 -32.69 -33.87
CA VAL A 596 -10.40 -31.89 -32.94
C VAL A 596 -10.09 -32.27 -31.50
N SER A 597 -10.09 -33.57 -31.16
CA SER A 597 -9.77 -34.04 -29.80
C SER A 597 -8.35 -33.70 -29.38
N ALA A 598 -7.36 -33.83 -30.27
CA ALA A 598 -5.97 -33.45 -29.97
C ALA A 598 -5.83 -31.94 -29.69
N LEU A 599 -6.49 -31.09 -30.48
CA LEU A 599 -6.48 -29.63 -30.32
C LEU A 599 -7.18 -29.20 -29.02
N GLN A 600 -8.34 -29.79 -28.71
CA GLN A 600 -9.07 -29.51 -27.47
C GLN A 600 -8.29 -29.96 -26.24
N SER A 601 -7.61 -31.10 -26.32
CA SER A 601 -6.73 -31.59 -25.24
C SER A 601 -5.51 -30.68 -25.03
N ALA A 602 -5.07 -30.00 -26.09
CA ALA A 602 -4.06 -28.93 -26.04
C ALA A 602 -4.62 -27.58 -25.52
N GLY A 603 -5.87 -27.53 -25.08
CA GLY A 603 -6.51 -26.31 -24.56
C GLY A 603 -6.88 -25.30 -25.64
N ARG A 604 -6.98 -25.73 -26.91
CA ARG A 604 -7.46 -24.88 -28.00
C ARG A 604 -8.98 -24.93 -28.10
N THR A 605 -9.59 -23.78 -28.34
CA THR A 605 -10.99 -23.69 -28.73
C THR A 605 -11.10 -24.00 -30.21
N VAL A 606 -11.72 -25.13 -30.55
CA VAL A 606 -11.87 -25.57 -31.94
C VAL A 606 -13.26 -25.18 -32.44
N ILE A 607 -13.31 -24.52 -33.60
CA ILE A 607 -14.52 -24.26 -34.34
C ILE A 607 -14.46 -24.96 -35.70
N ALA A 608 -15.60 -25.47 -36.14
CA ALA A 608 -15.77 -26.12 -37.43
C ALA A 608 -16.57 -25.23 -38.37
N ILE A 609 -16.24 -25.28 -39.66
CA ILE A 609 -16.86 -24.48 -40.71
C ILE A 609 -17.41 -25.42 -41.75
N ALA A 610 -18.69 -25.27 -42.07
CA ALA A 610 -19.38 -26.05 -43.09
C ALA A 610 -20.08 -25.13 -44.08
N ARG A 611 -20.16 -25.59 -45.33
CA ARG A 611 -21.00 -25.00 -46.38
C ARG A 611 -22.03 -26.05 -46.76
N GLU A 612 -23.31 -25.72 -46.58
CA GLU A 612 -24.44 -26.63 -46.68
C GLU A 612 -24.26 -27.88 -45.78
N LYS A 613 -23.92 -29.03 -46.35
CA LYS A 613 -23.65 -30.29 -45.62
C LYS A 613 -22.20 -30.76 -45.75
N VAL A 614 -21.32 -29.93 -46.30
CA VAL A 614 -19.92 -30.27 -46.56
C VAL A 614 -19.01 -29.53 -45.57
N LEU A 615 -18.14 -30.29 -44.90
CA LEU A 615 -17.11 -29.73 -44.03
C LEU A 615 -16.03 -29.02 -44.85
N LEU A 616 -15.85 -27.72 -44.62
CA LEU A 616 -14.80 -26.92 -45.25
C LEU A 616 -13.50 -26.94 -44.45
N GLY A 617 -13.54 -27.20 -43.15
CA GLY A 617 -12.37 -27.29 -42.30
C GLY A 617 -12.63 -26.94 -40.84
N ILE A 618 -11.56 -26.94 -40.04
CA ILE A 618 -11.58 -26.50 -38.65
C ILE A 618 -10.53 -25.42 -38.39
N LEU A 619 -10.87 -24.50 -37.50
CA LEU A 619 -9.98 -23.47 -36.98
C LEU A 619 -9.78 -23.69 -35.48
N ALA A 620 -8.53 -23.65 -35.02
CA ALA A 620 -8.21 -23.72 -33.61
C ALA A 620 -7.75 -22.35 -33.12
N LEU A 621 -8.47 -21.82 -32.13
CA LEU A 621 -8.14 -20.59 -31.45
C LEU A 621 -7.48 -20.89 -30.11
N GLY A 622 -6.55 -20.04 -29.72
CA GLY A 622 -6.02 -20.10 -28.38
C GLY A 622 -5.22 -18.86 -28.03
N ASP A 623 -4.87 -18.79 -26.75
CA ASP A 623 -4.14 -17.65 -26.22
C ASP A 623 -2.65 -17.73 -26.61
N VAL A 624 -2.03 -16.56 -26.76
CA VAL A 624 -0.63 -16.41 -27.14
C VAL A 624 0.18 -16.07 -25.90
N PRO A 625 1.30 -16.76 -25.64
CA PRO A 625 2.24 -16.34 -24.61
C PRO A 625 2.75 -14.91 -24.87
N ARG A 626 2.98 -14.15 -23.81
CA ARG A 626 3.62 -12.84 -23.95
C ARG A 626 5.04 -13.00 -24.49
N ALA A 627 5.46 -12.06 -25.34
CA ALA A 627 6.76 -12.11 -26.00
C ALA A 627 7.94 -12.19 -25.00
N ASP A 628 7.79 -11.60 -23.82
CA ASP A 628 8.80 -11.57 -22.76
C ASP A 628 8.60 -12.61 -21.66
N ALA A 629 7.57 -13.47 -21.75
CA ALA A 629 7.25 -14.46 -20.71
C ALA A 629 8.39 -15.48 -20.52
N HIS A 630 8.86 -16.10 -21.60
CA HIS A 630 9.93 -17.10 -21.56
C HIS A 630 11.21 -16.53 -20.93
N ASP A 631 11.64 -15.37 -21.42
CA ASP A 631 12.88 -14.71 -20.95
C ASP A 631 12.75 -14.24 -19.50
N THR A 632 11.58 -13.76 -19.09
CA THR A 632 11.31 -13.38 -17.70
C THR A 632 11.40 -14.60 -16.78
N VAL A 633 10.78 -15.72 -17.16
CA VAL A 633 10.85 -16.96 -16.38
C VAL A 633 12.28 -17.48 -16.28
N ALA A 634 13.05 -17.43 -17.37
CA ALA A 634 14.47 -17.81 -17.38
C ALA A 634 15.30 -16.93 -16.42
N ARG A 635 15.11 -15.60 -16.47
CA ARG A 635 15.80 -14.65 -15.58
C ARG A 635 15.40 -14.82 -14.11
N LEU A 636 14.13 -15.11 -13.81
CA LEU A 636 13.67 -15.41 -12.45
C LEU A 636 14.38 -16.64 -11.88
N LYS A 637 14.49 -17.71 -12.68
CA LYS A 637 15.23 -18.93 -12.28
C LYS A 637 16.73 -18.66 -12.10
N ALA A 638 17.35 -17.92 -13.02
CA ALA A 638 18.76 -17.52 -12.90
C ALA A 638 19.02 -16.68 -11.64
N ALA A 639 18.02 -15.91 -11.19
CA ALA A 639 18.06 -15.16 -9.94
C ALA A 639 17.75 -16.00 -8.68
N GLY A 640 17.68 -17.33 -8.82
CA GLY A 640 17.47 -18.31 -7.75
C GLY A 640 16.03 -18.46 -7.27
N LEU A 641 15.04 -18.01 -8.06
CA LEU A 641 13.62 -18.10 -7.70
C LEU A 641 12.98 -19.36 -8.27
N ARG A 642 12.11 -19.97 -7.47
CA ARG A 642 11.23 -21.04 -7.93
C ARG A 642 10.03 -20.41 -8.64
N VAL A 643 9.76 -20.85 -9.86
CA VAL A 643 8.62 -20.38 -10.67
C VAL A 643 7.57 -21.49 -10.74
N VAL A 644 6.33 -21.13 -10.49
CA VAL A 644 5.18 -22.05 -10.46
C VAL A 644 4.06 -21.49 -11.36
N LEU A 645 3.40 -22.36 -12.10
CA LEU A 645 2.18 -22.04 -12.83
C LEU A 645 0.95 -22.47 -12.02
N LEU A 646 -0.02 -21.58 -11.84
CA LEU A 646 -1.30 -21.87 -11.21
C LEU A 646 -2.41 -21.52 -12.20
N THR A 647 -3.31 -22.46 -12.53
CA THR A 647 -4.38 -22.21 -13.51
C THR A 647 -5.60 -23.09 -13.26
N GLY A 648 -6.76 -22.62 -13.72
CA GLY A 648 -8.00 -23.39 -13.75
C GLY A 648 -8.14 -24.28 -14.99
N ASP A 649 -7.25 -24.13 -15.98
CA ASP A 649 -7.21 -24.97 -17.16
C ASP A 649 -6.92 -26.44 -16.84
N ASN A 650 -7.28 -27.32 -17.78
CA ASN A 650 -6.97 -28.75 -17.67
C ASN A 650 -5.45 -29.00 -17.60
N ALA A 651 -5.09 -30.14 -17.02
CA ALA A 651 -3.70 -30.46 -16.73
C ALA A 651 -2.79 -30.56 -17.97
N GLN A 652 -3.33 -30.87 -19.15
CA GLN A 652 -2.55 -31.02 -20.38
C GLN A 652 -2.23 -29.66 -21.02
N ALA A 653 -3.22 -28.78 -21.14
CA ALA A 653 -3.05 -27.41 -21.61
C ALA A 653 -2.09 -26.62 -20.71
N ALA A 654 -2.23 -26.77 -19.40
CA ALA A 654 -1.36 -26.13 -18.42
C ALA A 654 0.10 -26.58 -18.57
N ARG A 655 0.34 -27.88 -18.77
CA ARG A 655 1.70 -28.43 -18.97
C ARG A 655 2.34 -27.95 -20.27
N GLN A 656 1.57 -27.84 -21.35
CA GLN A 656 2.09 -27.35 -22.61
C GLN A 656 2.61 -25.90 -22.50
N VAL A 657 1.82 -25.00 -21.89
CA VAL A 657 2.26 -23.61 -21.64
C VAL A 657 3.44 -23.58 -20.68
N ALA A 658 3.42 -24.43 -19.65
CA ALA A 658 4.54 -24.52 -18.71
C ALA A 658 5.83 -24.95 -19.40
N ASP A 659 5.79 -25.96 -20.27
CA ASP A 659 6.94 -26.46 -21.02
C ASP A 659 7.49 -25.41 -21.98
N GLU A 660 6.62 -24.67 -22.69
CA GLU A 660 7.00 -23.56 -23.56
C GLU A 660 7.74 -22.44 -22.80
N MET A 661 7.40 -22.23 -21.52
CA MET A 661 8.05 -21.27 -20.62
C MET A 661 9.15 -21.91 -19.74
N GLY A 662 9.39 -23.22 -19.89
CA GLY A 662 10.29 -24.05 -19.10
C GLY A 662 9.92 -24.23 -17.61
N ILE A 663 8.69 -23.93 -17.20
CA ILE A 663 8.19 -24.05 -15.81
C ILE A 663 7.99 -25.53 -15.45
N ARG A 664 8.59 -25.99 -14.35
CA ARG A 664 8.51 -27.40 -13.93
C ARG A 664 7.33 -27.73 -13.01
N GLN A 665 6.90 -26.75 -12.20
CA GLN A 665 5.86 -26.96 -11.19
C GLN A 665 4.56 -26.31 -11.65
N VAL A 666 3.52 -27.13 -11.84
CA VAL A 666 2.22 -26.72 -12.39
C VAL A 666 1.11 -27.23 -11.48
N HIS A 667 0.22 -26.33 -11.10
CA HIS A 667 -1.05 -26.62 -10.42
C HIS A 667 -2.17 -26.25 -11.39
N ALA A 668 -2.82 -27.26 -11.95
CA ALA A 668 -3.90 -27.14 -12.93
C ALA A 668 -5.24 -27.51 -12.29
N GLU A 669 -6.35 -27.20 -12.98
CA GLU A 669 -7.72 -27.51 -12.53
C GLU A 669 -8.07 -26.91 -11.16
N VAL A 670 -7.47 -25.77 -10.83
CA VAL A 670 -7.71 -25.07 -9.56
C VAL A 670 -8.83 -24.05 -9.71
N LEU A 671 -9.89 -24.20 -8.93
CA LEU A 671 -11.01 -23.27 -8.89
C LEU A 671 -10.58 -21.92 -8.29
N PRO A 672 -11.23 -20.79 -8.67
CA PRO A 672 -10.88 -19.46 -8.17
C PRO A 672 -10.81 -19.36 -6.63
N VAL A 673 -11.77 -19.96 -5.93
CA VAL A 673 -11.84 -19.98 -4.45
C VAL A 673 -10.68 -20.77 -3.82
N ASP A 674 -10.15 -21.76 -4.54
CA ASP A 674 -9.11 -22.66 -4.05
C ASP A 674 -7.70 -22.13 -4.35
N LYS A 675 -7.54 -21.18 -5.29
CA LYS A 675 -6.24 -20.57 -5.60
C LYS A 675 -5.59 -19.98 -4.34
N ALA A 676 -6.36 -19.29 -3.49
CA ALA A 676 -5.87 -18.74 -2.24
C ALA A 676 -5.38 -19.83 -1.27
N ALA A 677 -6.07 -20.97 -1.19
CA ALA A 677 -5.65 -22.10 -0.36
C ALA A 677 -4.31 -22.70 -0.84
N VAL A 678 -4.12 -22.82 -2.16
CA VAL A 678 -2.85 -23.28 -2.75
C VAL A 678 -1.70 -22.32 -2.42
N VAL A 679 -1.92 -21.01 -2.57
CA VAL A 679 -0.93 -19.99 -2.17
C VAL A 679 -0.59 -20.12 -0.69
N ARG A 680 -1.60 -20.27 0.17
CA ARG A 680 -1.44 -20.42 1.62
C ARG A 680 -0.61 -21.65 2.01
N GLU A 681 -0.81 -22.77 1.32
CA GLU A 681 -0.01 -23.98 1.57
C GLU A 681 1.47 -23.74 1.22
N MET A 682 1.74 -23.08 0.10
CA MET A 682 3.13 -22.76 -0.28
C MET A 682 3.80 -21.76 0.66
N GLN A 683 3.03 -20.84 1.25
CA GLN A 683 3.53 -19.86 2.22
C GLN A 683 4.07 -20.49 3.51
N ARG A 684 3.68 -21.74 3.82
CA ARG A 684 4.22 -22.47 4.99
C ARG A 684 5.72 -22.73 4.87
N THR A 685 6.22 -22.88 3.64
CA THR A 685 7.62 -23.28 3.37
C THR A 685 8.43 -22.24 2.61
N ALA A 686 7.78 -21.24 2.01
CA ALA A 686 8.42 -20.24 1.17
C ALA A 686 7.76 -18.86 1.31
N ARG A 687 8.46 -17.82 0.84
CA ARG A 687 7.86 -16.49 0.64
C ARG A 687 7.40 -16.38 -0.81
N VAL A 688 6.12 -16.10 -0.98
CA VAL A 688 5.39 -16.26 -2.24
C VAL A 688 4.96 -14.91 -2.79
N ALA A 689 5.34 -14.63 -4.05
CA ALA A 689 4.67 -13.62 -4.85
C ALA A 689 3.68 -14.29 -5.80
N MET A 690 2.46 -13.77 -5.88
CA MET A 690 1.46 -14.18 -6.88
C MET A 690 1.38 -13.08 -7.93
N VAL A 691 1.41 -13.46 -9.21
CA VAL A 691 1.23 -12.56 -10.35
C VAL A 691 -0.05 -12.96 -11.08
N GLY A 692 -0.96 -12.02 -11.26
CA GLY A 692 -2.28 -12.26 -11.85
C GLY A 692 -2.85 -10.99 -12.46
N ASP A 693 -4.00 -11.12 -13.12
CA ASP A 693 -4.68 -10.00 -13.77
C ASP A 693 -6.22 -10.09 -13.66
N GLY A 694 -6.77 -11.23 -13.26
CA GLY A 694 -8.20 -11.45 -13.13
C GLY A 694 -8.75 -11.32 -11.70
N ILE A 695 -10.07 -11.16 -11.57
CA ILE A 695 -10.79 -11.25 -10.27
C ILE A 695 -10.61 -12.62 -9.64
N ASN A 696 -10.50 -13.66 -10.48
CA ASN A 696 -10.22 -15.02 -10.04
C ASN A 696 -8.91 -15.12 -9.24
N ASP A 697 -8.00 -14.18 -9.43
CA ASP A 697 -6.73 -14.11 -8.73
C ASP A 697 -6.76 -13.14 -7.54
N ALA A 698 -7.78 -12.30 -7.39
CA ALA A 698 -7.85 -11.27 -6.35
C ALA A 698 -7.60 -11.85 -4.94
N ALA A 699 -8.28 -12.95 -4.61
CA ALA A 699 -8.10 -13.64 -3.33
C ALA A 699 -6.69 -14.25 -3.19
N ALA A 700 -6.12 -14.79 -4.28
CA ALA A 700 -4.78 -15.37 -4.30
C ALA A 700 -3.67 -14.29 -4.21
N LEU A 701 -3.86 -13.15 -4.89
CA LEU A 701 -3.02 -11.96 -4.85
C LEU A 701 -2.97 -11.39 -3.43
N MET A 702 -4.12 -11.25 -2.78
CA MET A 702 -4.20 -10.79 -1.39
C MET A 702 -3.58 -11.78 -0.39
N GLN A 703 -3.78 -13.07 -0.62
CA GLN A 703 -3.24 -14.12 0.25
C GLN A 703 -1.71 -14.19 0.17
N ALA A 704 -1.10 -13.90 -0.98
CA ALA A 704 0.35 -13.95 -1.18
C ALA A 704 1.12 -12.98 -0.24
N ASP A 705 2.42 -13.24 -0.03
CA ASP A 705 3.26 -12.28 0.70
C ASP A 705 3.36 -10.95 -0.06
N VAL A 706 3.38 -11.05 -1.39
CA VAL A 706 3.26 -9.92 -2.32
C VAL A 706 2.35 -10.29 -3.48
N GLY A 707 1.20 -9.65 -3.60
CA GLY A 707 0.35 -9.73 -4.80
C GLY A 707 0.80 -8.74 -5.87
N ILE A 708 0.96 -9.20 -7.11
CA ILE A 708 1.36 -8.38 -8.26
C ILE A 708 0.27 -8.45 -9.33
N ALA A 709 -0.37 -7.32 -9.64
CA ALA A 709 -1.35 -7.24 -10.71
C ALA A 709 -0.74 -6.70 -12.01
N MET A 710 -1.20 -7.21 -13.14
CA MET A 710 -0.99 -6.56 -14.44
C MET A 710 -1.88 -5.31 -14.55
N GLY A 711 -1.39 -4.24 -15.17
CA GLY A 711 -2.11 -2.98 -15.35
C GLY A 711 -3.24 -3.06 -16.39
N SER A 712 -3.23 -4.09 -17.23
CA SER A 712 -4.38 -4.50 -18.07
C SER A 712 -5.39 -5.37 -17.32
N GLY A 713 -5.10 -5.73 -16.07
CA GLY A 713 -5.97 -6.54 -15.24
C GLY A 713 -7.20 -5.77 -14.77
N THR A 714 -8.16 -6.49 -14.20
CA THR A 714 -9.42 -5.90 -13.75
C THR A 714 -9.21 -4.97 -12.56
N ASP A 715 -10.12 -4.00 -12.39
CA ASP A 715 -10.03 -3.02 -11.28
C ASP A 715 -9.91 -3.71 -9.92
N ILE A 716 -10.59 -4.84 -9.73
CA ILE A 716 -10.54 -5.64 -8.49
C ILE A 716 -9.18 -6.31 -8.32
N ALA A 717 -8.57 -6.86 -9.38
CA ALA A 717 -7.22 -7.43 -9.31
C ALA A 717 -6.19 -6.34 -8.99
N ILE A 718 -6.32 -5.18 -9.65
CA ILE A 718 -5.51 -3.99 -9.38
C ILE A 718 -5.69 -3.59 -7.91
N GLU A 719 -6.91 -3.43 -7.39
CA GLU A 719 -7.20 -3.07 -6.00
C GLU A 719 -6.72 -4.13 -4.99
N SER A 720 -6.67 -5.39 -5.41
CA SER A 720 -6.22 -6.50 -4.57
C SER A 720 -4.70 -6.66 -4.51
N ALA A 721 -3.96 -6.07 -5.44
CA ALA A 721 -2.52 -6.21 -5.51
C ALA A 721 -1.73 -5.21 -4.65
N ASP A 722 -0.60 -5.68 -4.15
CA ASP A 722 0.40 -4.87 -3.45
C ASP A 722 1.28 -4.06 -4.43
N VAL A 723 1.50 -4.61 -5.63
CA VAL A 723 2.30 -4.04 -6.72
C VAL A 723 1.50 -4.13 -8.02
N ILE A 724 1.56 -3.09 -8.86
CA ILE A 724 0.92 -3.07 -10.18
C ILE A 724 1.99 -2.84 -11.24
N LEU A 725 1.96 -3.65 -12.30
CA LEU A 725 2.78 -3.46 -13.50
C LEU A 725 1.98 -2.65 -14.52
N LEU A 726 2.27 -1.36 -14.64
CA LEU A 726 1.53 -0.44 -15.53
C LEU A 726 1.71 -0.79 -17.01
N ASN A 727 2.82 -1.44 -17.34
CA ASN A 727 3.13 -1.94 -18.67
C ASN A 727 2.75 -3.42 -18.81
N THR A 728 2.57 -3.86 -20.05
CA THR A 728 2.21 -5.25 -20.40
C THR A 728 3.38 -6.22 -20.29
N ARG A 729 4.53 -5.78 -19.77
CA ARG A 729 5.77 -6.55 -19.69
C ARG A 729 5.89 -7.22 -18.32
N LEU A 730 6.12 -8.53 -18.33
CA LEU A 730 6.31 -9.36 -17.14
C LEU A 730 7.66 -9.13 -16.47
N ASP A 731 8.65 -8.57 -17.19
CA ASP A 731 9.96 -8.25 -16.62
C ASP A 731 9.90 -7.23 -15.47
N GLY A 732 8.80 -6.48 -15.36
CA GLY A 732 8.48 -5.63 -14.21
C GLY A 732 8.55 -6.35 -12.86
N VAL A 733 8.24 -7.66 -12.79
CA VAL A 733 8.37 -8.47 -11.56
C VAL A 733 9.82 -8.50 -11.07
N LEU A 734 10.77 -8.69 -11.99
CA LEU A 734 12.20 -8.71 -11.68
C LEU A 734 12.70 -7.31 -11.30
N VAL A 735 12.31 -6.29 -12.06
CA VAL A 735 12.67 -4.89 -11.79
C VAL A 735 12.21 -4.49 -10.39
N ALA A 736 10.96 -4.79 -10.05
CA ALA A 736 10.37 -4.53 -8.74
C ALA A 736 11.22 -5.17 -7.61
N ARG A 737 11.59 -6.45 -7.78
CA ARG A 737 12.41 -7.19 -6.80
C ARG A 737 13.81 -6.61 -6.67
N ASP A 738 14.46 -6.23 -7.77
CA ASP A 738 15.81 -5.69 -7.73
C ASP A 738 15.85 -4.30 -7.10
N ILE A 739 14.87 -3.45 -7.38
CA ILE A 739 14.68 -2.16 -6.70
C ILE A 739 14.45 -2.38 -5.20
N SER A 740 13.56 -3.30 -4.83
CA SER A 740 13.32 -3.70 -3.43
C SER A 740 14.61 -4.14 -2.72
N ARG A 741 15.43 -4.99 -3.36
CA ARG A 741 16.73 -5.44 -2.80
C ARG A 741 17.73 -4.31 -2.63
N ARG A 742 17.88 -3.45 -3.64
CA ARG A 742 18.81 -2.31 -3.61
C ARG A 742 18.41 -1.29 -2.54
N GLY A 743 17.14 -0.91 -2.49
CA GLY A 743 16.65 0.01 -1.47
C GLY A 743 16.80 -0.56 -0.06
N TYR A 744 16.45 -1.83 0.16
CA TYR A 744 16.68 -2.45 1.46
C TYR A 744 18.17 -2.46 1.87
N ARG A 745 19.08 -2.73 0.94
CA ARG A 745 20.52 -2.66 1.21
C ARG A 745 20.96 -1.25 1.62
N LYS A 746 20.45 -0.22 0.94
CA LYS A 746 20.68 1.19 1.29
C LYS A 746 20.10 1.55 2.66
N MET A 747 18.90 1.08 2.97
CA MET A 747 18.29 1.26 4.29
C MET A 747 19.16 0.64 5.39
N VAL A 748 19.63 -0.60 5.22
CA VAL A 748 20.51 -1.28 6.18
C VAL A 748 21.86 -0.55 6.30
N GLN A 749 22.42 -0.04 5.20
CA GLN A 749 23.64 0.78 5.24
C GLN A 749 23.44 2.04 6.09
N ASN A 750 22.34 2.78 5.89
CA ASN A 750 22.02 3.98 6.67
C ASN A 750 21.81 3.68 8.16
N ILE A 751 21.09 2.60 8.46
CA ILE A 751 20.88 2.14 9.83
C ILE A 751 22.21 1.73 10.48
N SER A 752 23.06 1.00 9.75
CA SER A 752 24.37 0.57 10.24
C SER A 752 25.28 1.76 10.51
N LEU A 753 25.27 2.77 9.63
CA LEU A 753 26.01 4.01 9.80
C LEU A 753 25.51 4.80 11.03
N ALA A 754 24.19 4.88 11.23
CA ALA A 754 23.59 5.53 12.40
C ALA A 754 24.03 4.86 13.71
N PHE A 755 23.96 3.53 13.76
CA PHE A 755 24.37 2.78 14.96
C PHE A 755 25.87 2.77 15.17
N LEU A 756 26.70 2.78 14.12
CA LEU A 756 28.14 2.93 14.25
C LEU A 756 28.48 4.29 14.88
N PHE A 757 27.86 5.36 14.39
CA PHE A 757 28.07 6.70 14.93
C PHE A 757 27.66 6.79 16.40
N ASN A 758 26.44 6.35 16.74
CA ASN A 758 25.96 6.37 18.12
C ASN A 758 26.76 5.40 19.02
N GLY A 759 27.16 4.24 18.49
CA GLY A 759 27.93 3.23 19.20
C GLY A 759 29.34 3.70 19.58
N ILE A 760 29.96 4.56 18.77
CA ILE A 760 31.21 5.24 19.12
C ILE A 760 30.93 6.44 20.04
N GLY A 761 29.87 7.19 19.75
CA GLY A 761 29.53 8.40 20.49
C GLY A 761 29.15 8.15 21.94
N ILE A 762 28.38 7.09 22.24
CA ILE A 762 27.89 6.78 23.59
C ILE A 762 29.05 6.53 24.59
N PRO A 763 30.05 5.67 24.31
CA PRO A 763 31.21 5.50 25.18
C PRO A 763 31.99 6.80 25.42
N ILE A 764 32.19 7.61 24.37
CA ILE A 764 32.91 8.88 24.51
C ILE A 764 32.09 9.86 25.36
N ALA A 765 30.77 9.91 25.14
CA ALA A 765 29.86 10.72 25.95
C ALA A 765 29.84 10.28 27.42
N ALA A 766 29.89 8.98 27.69
CA ALA A 766 29.92 8.42 29.04
C ALA A 766 31.17 8.84 29.85
N THR A 767 32.22 9.36 29.22
CA THR A 767 33.39 9.93 29.92
C THR A 767 33.09 11.23 30.67
N GLY A 768 31.99 11.90 30.34
CA GLY A 768 31.62 13.22 30.87
C GLY A 768 32.46 14.39 30.32
N LEU A 769 33.38 14.14 29.37
CA LEU A 769 34.23 15.16 28.76
C LEU A 769 33.55 15.87 27.58
N ILE A 770 32.54 15.24 26.98
CA ILE A 770 31.75 15.86 25.91
C ILE A 770 30.64 16.69 26.54
N HIS A 771 30.69 18.01 26.35
CA HIS A 771 29.54 18.86 26.65
C HIS A 771 28.35 18.51 25.74
N PRO A 772 27.11 18.55 26.27
CA PRO A 772 25.91 18.21 25.51
C PRO A 772 25.75 18.96 24.18
N VAL A 773 26.23 20.21 24.09
CA VAL A 773 26.20 21.01 22.86
C VAL A 773 27.01 20.36 21.73
N TRP A 774 28.19 19.80 22.04
CA TRP A 774 29.01 19.08 21.06
C TRP A 774 28.40 17.73 20.69
N ALA A 775 27.77 17.04 21.63
CA ALA A 775 27.00 15.83 21.34
C ALA A 775 25.84 16.13 20.36
N MET A 776 25.14 17.26 20.55
CA MET A 776 24.09 17.71 19.64
C MET A 776 24.60 18.05 18.24
N ALA A 777 25.73 18.75 18.14
CA ALA A 777 26.29 19.10 16.84
C ALA A 777 26.79 17.87 16.07
N ALA A 778 27.40 16.92 16.78
CA ALA A 778 27.78 15.61 16.24
C ALA A 778 26.54 14.85 15.71
N MET A 779 25.44 14.84 16.46
CA MET A 779 24.18 14.26 15.98
C MET A 779 23.62 14.98 14.75
N ALA A 780 23.66 16.32 14.72
CA ALA A 780 23.20 17.09 13.57
C ALA A 780 23.99 16.73 12.30
N ALA A 781 25.31 16.60 12.41
CA ALA A 781 26.18 16.17 11.33
C ALA A 781 25.87 14.72 10.87
N SER A 782 25.65 13.81 11.81
CA SER A 782 25.30 12.41 11.52
C SER A 782 23.97 12.30 10.75
N VAL A 783 22.91 12.94 11.25
CA VAL A 783 21.59 12.96 10.60
C VAL A 783 21.68 13.58 9.21
N THR A 784 22.38 14.70 9.07
CA THR A 784 22.57 15.38 7.77
C THR A 784 23.33 14.48 6.78
N SER A 785 24.38 13.79 7.24
CA SER A 785 25.18 12.89 6.40
C SER A 785 24.36 11.69 5.91
N ILE A 786 23.58 11.07 6.81
CA ILE A 786 22.68 9.95 6.45
C ILE A 786 21.59 10.42 5.50
N PHE A 787 21.05 11.60 5.73
CA PHE A 787 20.04 12.21 4.87
C PHE A 787 20.57 12.45 3.45
N ILE A 788 21.76 13.06 3.31
CA ILE A 788 22.44 13.25 2.02
C ILE A 788 22.72 11.90 1.35
N ASN A 789 23.25 10.92 2.08
CA ASN A 789 23.53 9.58 1.56
C ASN A 789 22.26 8.85 1.09
N SER A 790 21.13 9.07 1.76
CA SER A 790 19.85 8.47 1.37
C SER A 790 19.24 9.13 0.13
N LEU A 791 19.51 10.42 -0.09
CA LEU A 791 19.00 11.20 -1.23
C LEU A 791 19.94 11.23 -2.44
N SER A 792 21.18 10.75 -2.31
CA SER A 792 22.18 10.81 -3.39
C SER A 792 21.69 10.12 -4.66
N GLY A 793 21.50 10.88 -5.74
CA GLY A 793 21.07 10.42 -7.06
C GLY A 793 19.61 10.70 -7.45
N HIS A 794 18.71 11.07 -6.52
CA HIS A 794 17.30 11.36 -6.82
C HIS A 794 16.72 12.51 -5.95
N ALA A 795 17.56 13.47 -5.56
CA ALA A 795 17.15 14.58 -4.69
C ALA A 795 15.94 15.38 -5.23
N GLY A 796 15.79 15.45 -6.55
CA GLY A 796 14.67 16.12 -7.22
C GLY A 796 13.30 15.55 -6.84
N LEU A 797 13.16 14.23 -6.70
CA LEU A 797 11.90 13.59 -6.30
C LEU A 797 11.52 13.93 -4.85
N PHE A 798 12.51 14.02 -3.97
CA PHE A 798 12.29 14.38 -2.57
C PHE A 798 11.97 15.87 -2.38
N PHE A 799 12.67 16.76 -3.08
CA PHE A 799 12.33 18.19 -3.03
C PHE A 799 11.00 18.47 -3.74
N GLY A 800 10.66 17.72 -4.79
CA GLY A 800 9.31 17.64 -5.36
C GLY A 800 8.27 17.15 -4.34
N ALA A 801 8.65 16.15 -3.53
CA ALA A 801 7.90 15.60 -2.39
C ALA A 801 7.71 16.58 -1.22
N ILE A 802 8.50 17.64 -1.15
CA ILE A 802 8.29 18.75 -0.19
C ILE A 802 7.50 19.88 -0.85
N SER A 803 7.79 20.19 -2.12
CA SER A 803 7.22 21.31 -2.90
C SER A 803 5.79 21.12 -3.41
N GLY A 804 4.99 20.29 -2.76
CA GLY A 804 3.57 20.06 -3.08
C GLY A 804 2.68 20.03 -1.84
N VAL A 805 3.26 20.14 -0.64
CA VAL A 805 2.55 20.17 0.64
C VAL A 805 1.84 21.51 0.84
N GLY A 806 0.55 21.58 0.54
CA GLY A 806 -0.28 22.79 0.67
C GLY A 806 -0.26 23.72 -0.55
N GLY A 807 0.05 23.18 -1.73
CA GLY A 807 -0.26 23.87 -3.00
C GLY A 807 -1.70 23.56 -3.36
N VAL A 808 -2.62 24.48 -3.06
CA VAL A 808 -3.98 24.41 -3.61
C VAL A 808 -3.84 24.36 -5.13
N SER A 809 -4.27 23.26 -5.75
CA SER A 809 -4.43 23.18 -7.20
C SER A 809 -5.46 24.23 -7.60
N ALA A 810 -4.99 25.39 -8.06
CA ALA A 810 -5.81 26.46 -8.63
C ALA A 810 -6.32 26.08 -10.04
N THR A 811 -6.73 24.84 -10.24
CA THR A 811 -7.26 24.30 -11.50
C THR A 811 -8.52 23.52 -11.18
N GLY A 812 -9.59 24.25 -10.89
CA GLY A 812 -10.92 23.71 -10.56
C GLY A 812 -12.02 24.76 -10.58
N ARG A 813 -11.83 25.84 -11.36
CA ARG A 813 -12.88 26.79 -11.72
C ARG A 813 -12.73 27.13 -13.19
N THR A 814 -13.30 26.26 -14.02
CA THR A 814 -13.93 26.56 -15.30
C THR A 814 -14.87 25.42 -15.61
#